data_AF-A0A839Q712-F1
#
_entry.id   AF-A0A839Q712-F1
#
_cell.length_a   1.000
_cell.length_b   1.000
_cell.length_c   1.000
_cell.angle_alpha   90.00
_cell.angle_beta   90.00
_cell.angle_gamma   90.00
#
_symmetry.space_group_name_H-M   'P 1'
#
loop_
_entity.id
_entity.type
_entity.pdbx_description
1 polymer ?
#
loop_
_entity_poly.entity_id
_entity_poly.type
_entity_poly.pdbx_seq_one_letter_code
_entity_poly.pdbx_strand_id
1 'polypeptide(L)'
;MTGVAAPPLVVWLGAAMYTFGPGRDITVGRGPEADIRVEIAAKQAISRVHVILHADAGQWTAIDKSRNGIYVDGRRAASVPIDDDVRINLGAPDGPPLTFRVTTQQVPIAAGHPAGAPPRTAPPRTAPPPERGGVPRRDAPPPPPRPAPPARPPAPGSGPPSPRATPPRPAPPPPQPRPPQPRQTPTRPPTPAPAHPVPPRSAPPRPAGPPPVVANDRDDDVLARMTGAVKKVLPAKPAGPPPGALTIGRHSTSAVHVDDSLASRTHAYLVPTATAAELYDNASNNGTFVNGVRITAVTLRAGDVVTIGNTDLVYTGGSTLKPRTDTQSTGGVEAHRLSLQIDGHDLLTDVSFAARPGTLTAVIGPSGAGKSTLIKLLGGLSHPSSGTVSFDGHDVHAEYATMRSRIGMVPQDDVVHRQLTVNQALSYAAQLRLPPDTSRADRRAVVDRVLGELELTEHRNKRVDKLSGGQRKRASVALELLTGPSLLILDEPTSGLDPALDRQVMSMLRRLADAGRTVVVVTHSLTYLTMCDQVLLLAPGGKTAYAGPPNGIQAAIGTSDWADIFAWVSTNPDAAHAAFLARNPKVAQSAAATTSAAGPLGEPARASTTRQVATLARRQVRLVFADRGYALFLVLLPFILGALSLVVPGEVGLGEATTTGGSPNEPTQLLILANIAAVFMGTALTIRDLVGERTIFRREQAVGLSSGAYLFAKVAVYSVFAVIQAAIVTAIVVYGKGGPTQGALVLGNPVYDLYLALALTAIVSAVVGLLLSSLARSNEQILPMLVVVIMLSIVFSGGLIPVTGRVGLEQASFFLPARWGFAASASVIDLLKVAPLVTVDDPLWHHALRWYLIDMGVLLLLGIVAAVFVLRRLRLPVQDSAGAGQRVRSGASRVATVVVVVVLAGAFVAGLSQLTKGGGPRATLADNPLANTPTQGAAPPQTAVPAADLPGLLRDAETVASLSKATELASADPRPLTAHRPGTATPPPCAGVATAGAAATYAETTPSGVQGSELTAADTTVFQYVTSYASTEDAARVQDAAINDWRGCADSTITYVAEGRAPVQIAVGKPDSVDGRSTVLLTEPGRSCQHVLATDANVVVDVLVCAPSAGSAADDIAKSITDDIS
;
A
#
# COMPACT_ATOMS: atom_id res chain seq x y z
N MET A 1 28.84 56.46 -29.94
CA MET A 1 27.71 57.12 -29.26
C MET A 1 27.98 57.05 -27.77
N THR A 2 28.45 58.15 -27.19
CA THR A 2 28.71 58.32 -25.76
C THR A 2 27.37 58.46 -25.05
N GLY A 3 26.92 57.42 -24.33
CA GLY A 3 25.73 57.51 -23.49
C GLY A 3 25.94 58.56 -22.40
N VAL A 4 25.03 59.52 -22.30
CA VAL A 4 25.02 60.53 -21.25
C VAL A 4 24.72 59.82 -19.93
N ALA A 5 25.68 59.80 -19.00
CA ALA A 5 25.46 59.27 -17.66
C ALA A 5 24.50 60.21 -16.91
N ALA A 6 23.48 59.67 -16.24
CA ALA A 6 22.55 60.46 -15.44
C ALA A 6 23.30 61.24 -14.33
N PRO A 7 22.83 62.42 -13.88
CA PRO A 7 23.47 63.12 -12.77
C PRO A 7 23.32 62.33 -11.45
N PRO A 8 24.16 62.55 -10.42
CA PRO A 8 23.95 61.95 -9.11
C PRO A 8 22.56 62.28 -8.53
N LEU A 9 21.97 61.31 -7.83
CA LEU A 9 20.64 61.43 -7.22
C LEU A 9 20.77 61.56 -5.70
N VAL A 10 20.17 62.60 -5.14
CA VAL A 10 19.95 62.73 -3.70
C VAL A 10 18.52 62.29 -3.38
N VAL A 11 18.37 61.43 -2.40
CA VAL A 11 17.09 60.87 -1.95
C VAL A 11 16.92 61.16 -0.47
N TRP A 12 15.77 61.72 -0.09
CA TRP A 12 15.40 61.92 1.31
C TRP A 12 14.29 60.96 1.71
N LEU A 13 14.43 60.36 2.89
CA LEU A 13 13.39 59.60 3.59
C LEU A 13 13.17 60.27 4.95
N GLY A 14 12.15 61.13 5.06
CA GLY A 14 12.00 62.01 6.22
C GLY A 14 13.20 62.95 6.36
N ALA A 15 13.91 62.90 7.50
CA ALA A 15 15.10 63.70 7.75
C ALA A 15 16.41 63.05 7.27
N ALA A 16 16.39 61.77 6.88
CA ALA A 16 17.57 61.05 6.43
C ALA A 16 17.85 61.33 4.94
N MET A 17 19.10 61.63 4.61
CA MET A 17 19.55 61.98 3.25
C MET A 17 20.56 60.95 2.74
N TYR A 18 20.37 60.49 1.51
CA TYR A 18 21.20 59.51 0.82
C TYR A 18 21.63 60.04 -0.54
N THR A 19 22.88 59.82 -0.96
CA THR A 19 23.40 60.27 -2.26
C THR A 19 23.93 59.09 -3.05
N PHE A 20 23.51 58.96 -4.31
CA PHE A 20 23.88 57.85 -5.19
C PHE A 20 24.43 58.37 -6.51
N GLY A 21 25.51 57.76 -6.99
CA GLY A 21 26.03 58.00 -8.33
C GLY A 21 25.27 57.21 -9.40
N PRO A 22 25.27 57.69 -10.66
CA PRO A 22 24.77 56.90 -11.79
C PRO A 22 25.64 55.65 -11.99
N GLY A 23 25.03 54.48 -12.15
CA GLY A 23 25.77 53.25 -12.50
C GLY A 23 25.26 51.95 -11.89
N ARG A 24 24.32 52.01 -10.93
CA ARG A 24 23.59 50.83 -10.45
C ARG A 24 22.19 51.19 -9.97
N ASP A 25 21.31 50.20 -9.96
CA ASP A 25 19.97 50.29 -9.38
C ASP A 25 20.06 50.51 -7.87
N ILE A 26 19.28 51.47 -7.36
CA ILE A 26 19.17 51.76 -5.93
C ILE A 26 17.86 51.19 -5.43
N THR A 27 17.92 50.36 -4.40
CA THR A 27 16.76 49.69 -3.83
C THR A 27 16.29 50.39 -2.56
N VAL A 28 14.99 50.67 -2.47
CA VAL A 28 14.38 51.24 -1.26
C VAL A 28 13.32 50.28 -0.74
N GLY A 29 13.35 49.96 0.55
CA GLY A 29 12.38 49.06 1.15
C GLY A 29 12.68 48.70 2.61
N ARG A 30 11.97 47.71 3.15
CA ARG A 30 12.15 47.27 4.55
C ARG A 30 13.22 46.20 4.75
N GLY A 31 13.68 45.58 3.66
CA GLY A 31 14.63 44.46 3.70
C GLY A 31 16.02 44.90 4.16
N PRO A 32 16.80 44.05 4.86
CA PRO A 32 18.21 44.31 5.15
C PRO A 32 19.07 44.45 3.88
N GLU A 33 18.58 43.95 2.74
CA GLU A 33 19.20 44.08 1.42
C GLU A 33 18.94 45.43 0.72
N ALA A 34 18.05 46.29 1.24
CA ALA A 34 17.74 47.57 0.61
C ALA A 34 18.82 48.62 0.88
N ASP A 35 19.23 49.38 -0.16
CA ASP A 35 20.18 50.49 -0.03
C ASP A 35 19.63 51.61 0.86
N ILE A 36 18.34 51.93 0.74
CA ILE A 36 17.61 52.83 1.65
C ILE A 36 16.61 52.01 2.45
N ARG A 37 16.87 51.89 3.75
CA ARG A 37 16.04 51.11 4.67
C ARG A 37 14.95 51.97 5.30
N VAL A 38 13.69 51.58 5.10
CA VAL A 38 12.54 52.24 5.70
C VAL A 38 12.26 51.64 7.09
N GLU A 39 12.68 52.33 8.15
CA GLU A 39 12.44 51.94 9.55
C GLU A 39 11.29 52.76 10.16
N ILE A 40 10.05 52.28 9.99
CA ILE A 40 8.86 52.95 10.57
C ILE A 40 8.00 51.95 11.33
N ALA A 41 7.33 52.41 12.40
CA ALA A 41 6.51 51.63 13.31
C ALA A 41 5.30 50.92 12.65
N ALA A 42 4.89 51.34 11.44
CA ALA A 42 3.86 50.67 10.63
C ALA A 42 4.50 49.71 9.59
N LYS A 43 5.02 48.57 10.05
CA LYS A 43 5.87 47.64 9.25
C LYS A 43 5.17 46.79 8.16
N GLN A 44 3.95 47.10 7.72
CA GLN A 44 3.21 46.19 6.80
C GLN A 44 2.87 46.76 5.42
N ALA A 45 2.93 48.08 5.23
CA ALA A 45 2.66 48.69 3.92
C ALA A 45 3.85 48.58 2.95
N ILE A 46 5.08 48.33 3.46
CA ILE A 46 6.32 48.44 2.68
C ILE A 46 6.92 47.06 2.35
N SER A 47 7.00 46.67 1.07
CA SER A 47 7.73 45.49 0.60
C SER A 47 9.24 45.51 0.94
N ARG A 48 9.88 44.33 0.97
CA ARG A 48 11.33 44.20 1.27
C ARG A 48 12.20 45.02 0.32
N VAL A 49 11.93 44.91 -0.98
CA VAL A 49 12.27 45.89 -2.01
C VAL A 49 10.94 46.48 -2.46
N HIS A 50 10.74 47.77 -2.23
CA HIS A 50 9.49 48.46 -2.50
C HIS A 50 9.54 49.22 -3.82
N VAL A 51 10.60 49.99 -4.01
CA VAL A 51 10.84 50.75 -5.23
C VAL A 51 12.30 50.60 -5.63
N ILE A 52 12.54 50.53 -6.93
CA ILE A 52 13.88 50.55 -7.52
C ILE A 52 14.06 51.89 -8.22
N LEU A 53 15.11 52.63 -7.88
CA LEU A 53 15.52 53.83 -8.59
C LEU A 53 16.54 53.42 -9.65
N HIS A 54 16.15 53.51 -10.91
CA HIS A 54 16.92 53.09 -12.06
C HIS A 54 17.37 54.31 -12.87
N ALA A 55 18.61 54.33 -13.34
CA ALA A 55 19.12 55.38 -14.20
C ALA A 55 19.22 54.85 -15.64
N ASP A 56 18.43 55.41 -16.56
CA ASP A 56 18.47 55.07 -17.99
C ASP A 56 18.48 56.35 -18.85
N ALA A 57 19.24 56.33 -19.95
CA ALA A 57 19.33 57.40 -20.94
C ALA A 57 19.53 58.83 -20.38
N GLY A 58 20.20 58.98 -19.24
CA GLY A 58 20.46 60.28 -18.60
C GLY A 58 19.39 60.73 -17.60
N GLN A 59 18.37 59.92 -17.31
CA GLN A 59 17.26 60.25 -16.42
C GLN A 59 17.05 59.17 -15.34
N TRP A 60 16.65 59.58 -14.13
CA TRP A 60 16.29 58.65 -13.06
C TRP A 60 14.81 58.31 -13.13
N THR A 61 14.45 57.05 -12.88
CA THR A 61 13.07 56.57 -12.83
C THR A 61 12.88 55.68 -11.60
N ALA A 62 11.85 55.97 -10.80
CA ALA A 62 11.38 55.09 -9.73
C ALA A 62 10.43 54.04 -10.32
N ILE A 63 10.73 52.75 -10.11
CA ILE A 63 9.96 51.62 -10.60
C ILE A 63 9.35 50.87 -9.41
N ASP A 64 8.03 50.75 -9.39
CA ASP A 64 7.31 49.99 -8.35
C ASP A 64 7.67 48.50 -8.43
N LYS A 65 8.13 47.94 -7.31
CA LYS A 65 8.33 46.49 -7.11
C LYS A 65 7.55 45.97 -5.91
N SER A 66 6.64 46.78 -5.38
CA SER A 66 5.95 46.51 -4.13
C SER A 66 4.58 45.84 -4.34
N ARG A 67 4.03 45.28 -3.25
CA ARG A 67 2.65 44.79 -3.24
C ARG A 67 1.63 45.92 -3.19
N ASN A 68 1.93 46.98 -2.45
CA ASN A 68 0.94 48.02 -2.12
C ASN A 68 1.05 49.27 -3.01
N GLY A 69 2.10 49.36 -3.83
CA GLY A 69 2.33 50.43 -4.78
C GLY A 69 3.10 51.62 -4.24
N ILE A 70 3.63 52.40 -5.17
CA ILE A 70 4.09 53.76 -4.92
C ILE A 70 3.00 54.76 -5.33
N TYR A 71 2.91 55.88 -4.62
CA TYR A 71 1.86 56.89 -4.80
C TYR A 71 2.47 58.27 -5.04
N VAL A 72 1.95 58.98 -6.03
CA VAL A 72 2.26 60.40 -6.31
C VAL A 72 0.93 61.14 -6.33
N ASP A 73 0.83 62.24 -5.58
CA ASP A 73 -0.40 63.03 -5.41
C ASP A 73 -1.64 62.18 -5.07
N GLY A 74 -1.43 61.16 -4.23
CA GLY A 74 -2.47 60.22 -3.79
C GLY A 74 -2.91 59.17 -4.82
N ARG A 75 -2.30 59.14 -6.02
CA ARG A 75 -2.59 58.15 -7.08
C ARG A 75 -1.47 57.13 -7.20
N ARG A 76 -1.82 55.85 -7.32
CA ARG A 76 -0.87 54.74 -7.48
C ARG A 76 -0.19 54.83 -8.86
N ALA A 77 1.13 54.76 -8.89
CA ALA A 77 1.94 54.79 -10.11
C ALA A 77 2.79 53.50 -10.23
N ALA A 78 2.99 53.00 -11.45
CA ALA A 78 3.85 51.83 -11.70
C ALA A 78 5.32 52.23 -11.95
N SER A 79 5.52 53.41 -12.52
CA SER A 79 6.83 54.03 -12.71
C SER A 79 6.69 55.55 -12.68
N VAL A 80 7.65 56.25 -12.08
CA VAL A 80 7.65 57.71 -11.94
C VAL A 80 9.03 58.24 -12.37
N PRO A 81 9.12 59.10 -13.40
CA PRO A 81 10.37 59.79 -13.70
C PRO A 81 10.73 60.70 -12.52
N ILE A 82 12.00 60.72 -12.15
CA ILE A 82 12.49 61.45 -10.98
C ILE A 82 13.10 62.78 -11.45
N ASP A 83 12.61 63.87 -10.88
CA ASP A 83 13.13 65.24 -11.01
C ASP A 83 13.29 65.89 -9.61
N ASP A 84 13.57 67.20 -9.57
CA ASP A 84 13.89 67.94 -8.33
C ASP A 84 12.69 68.17 -7.38
N ASP A 85 11.46 67.86 -7.79
CA ASP A 85 10.24 68.16 -7.01
C ASP A 85 9.29 66.96 -6.84
N VAL A 86 9.61 65.80 -7.41
CA VAL A 86 8.79 64.59 -7.26
C VAL A 86 8.82 64.09 -5.82
N ARG A 87 7.61 63.86 -5.27
CA ARG A 87 7.39 63.20 -3.99
C ARG A 87 6.65 61.87 -4.21
N ILE A 88 7.25 60.78 -3.72
CA ILE A 88 6.69 59.42 -3.83
C ILE A 88 6.40 58.90 -2.43
N ASN A 89 5.12 58.65 -2.13
CA ASN A 89 4.71 57.99 -0.90
C ASN A 89 4.68 56.47 -1.10
N LEU A 90 5.28 55.72 -0.17
CA LEU A 90 5.43 54.28 -0.30
C LEU A 90 4.27 53.53 0.38
N GLY A 91 3.67 52.56 -0.32
CA GLY A 91 2.72 51.59 0.23
C GLY A 91 1.30 52.10 0.49
N ALA A 92 1.09 53.41 0.64
CA ALA A 92 -0.22 54.04 0.76
C ALA A 92 -0.15 55.52 0.30
N PRO A 93 -1.28 56.16 -0.05
CA PRO A 93 -1.34 57.58 -0.40
C PRO A 93 -0.72 58.51 0.66
N ASP A 94 -0.78 58.14 1.93
CA ASP A 94 -0.23 58.81 3.11
C ASP A 94 1.01 58.11 3.70
N GLY A 95 1.58 57.17 2.94
CA GLY A 95 2.74 56.39 3.33
C GLY A 95 4.05 57.20 3.41
N PRO A 96 5.15 56.57 3.84
CA PRO A 96 6.45 57.22 4.01
C PRO A 96 6.89 57.94 2.72
N PRO A 97 7.15 59.26 2.78
CA PRO A 97 7.50 60.03 1.60
C PRO A 97 8.99 59.90 1.26
N LEU A 98 9.28 59.67 -0.02
CA LEU A 98 10.57 59.90 -0.64
C LEU A 98 10.51 61.20 -1.42
N THR A 99 11.49 62.07 -1.24
CA THR A 99 11.71 63.24 -2.11
C THR A 99 13.08 63.14 -2.76
N PHE A 100 13.21 63.73 -3.94
CA PHE A 100 14.38 63.53 -4.79
C PHE A 100 14.98 64.86 -5.21
N ARG A 101 16.28 64.87 -5.51
CA ARG A 101 16.97 65.98 -6.18
C ARG A 101 18.07 65.43 -7.06
N VAL A 102 18.04 65.79 -8.34
CA VAL A 102 19.02 65.47 -9.36
C VAL A 102 20.07 66.58 -9.35
N THR A 103 21.25 66.32 -8.77
CA THR A 103 22.28 67.35 -8.56
C THR A 103 23.29 67.42 -9.70
N THR A 104 23.68 68.63 -10.10
CA THR A 104 24.84 68.90 -10.99
C THR A 104 26.10 69.30 -10.21
N GLN A 105 26.01 69.52 -8.89
CA GLN A 105 27.15 69.79 -8.02
C GLN A 105 27.69 68.52 -7.37
N GLN A 106 29.03 68.38 -7.34
CA GLN A 106 29.74 67.36 -6.58
C GLN A 106 29.51 67.55 -5.07
N VAL A 107 28.56 66.81 -4.51
CA VAL A 107 28.42 66.64 -3.06
C VAL A 107 29.41 65.55 -2.61
N PRO A 108 30.18 65.72 -1.52
CA PRO A 108 31.14 64.70 -1.07
C PRO A 108 30.42 63.37 -0.81
N ILE A 109 30.81 62.34 -1.55
CA ILE A 109 30.35 60.97 -1.31
C ILE A 109 30.95 60.55 0.03
N ALA A 110 30.12 60.35 1.04
CA ALA A 110 30.55 59.69 2.27
C ALA A 110 31.06 58.30 1.88
N ALA A 111 32.34 58.03 2.11
CA ALA A 111 32.93 56.72 1.89
C ALA A 111 32.10 55.66 2.64
N GLY A 112 31.69 54.63 1.91
CA GLY A 112 30.78 53.60 2.38
C GLY A 112 31.20 53.03 3.73
N HIS A 113 30.29 53.09 4.70
CA HIS A 113 30.42 52.31 5.93
C HIS A 113 30.12 50.84 5.59
N PRO A 114 31.02 49.90 5.89
CA PRO A 114 30.63 48.51 6.09
C PRO A 114 29.76 48.44 7.35
N ALA A 115 28.68 47.67 7.27
CA ALA A 115 27.81 47.45 8.42
C ALA A 115 28.58 46.84 9.61
N GLY A 116 28.53 47.52 10.76
CA GLY A 116 28.75 46.91 12.09
C GLY A 116 29.87 47.49 12.96
N ALA A 117 29.53 48.45 13.82
CA ALA A 117 30.02 48.57 15.22
C ALA A 117 29.43 49.83 15.90
N PRO A 118 28.99 49.78 17.18
CA PRO A 118 28.60 50.99 17.93
C PRO A 118 29.85 51.80 18.36
N PRO A 119 29.74 53.13 18.55
CA PRO A 119 30.88 53.99 18.83
C PRO A 119 31.42 53.78 20.25
N ARG A 120 32.72 53.48 20.37
CA ARG A 120 33.43 53.41 21.66
C ARG A 120 33.76 54.82 22.14
N THR A 121 33.18 55.22 23.26
CA THR A 121 33.64 56.36 24.07
C THR A 121 35.00 56.04 24.72
N ALA A 122 35.98 56.91 24.53
CA ALA A 122 37.28 56.82 25.20
C ALA A 122 37.17 57.26 26.68
N PRO A 123 37.77 56.54 27.64
CA PRO A 123 37.87 57.01 29.01
C PRO A 123 39.10 57.92 29.21
N PRO A 124 39.09 58.81 30.23
CA PRO A 124 40.12 59.82 30.42
C PRO A 124 41.38 59.27 31.12
N ARG A 125 42.52 59.93 30.85
CA ARG A 125 43.82 59.70 31.48
C ARG A 125 43.84 60.18 32.93
N THR A 126 44.39 59.36 33.84
CA THR A 126 44.89 59.79 35.16
C THR A 126 46.29 59.23 35.42
N ALA A 127 47.11 60.05 36.10
CA ALA A 127 48.55 59.91 36.37
C ALA A 127 48.88 59.04 37.63
N PRO A 128 50.15 58.61 37.85
CA PRO A 128 50.63 57.74 38.96
C PRO A 128 51.09 58.56 40.18
N PRO A 129 51.37 58.05 41.43
CA PRO A 129 52.41 57.03 41.82
C PRO A 129 52.14 56.33 43.21
N PRO A 130 53.09 55.82 44.07
CA PRO A 130 54.45 55.24 43.92
C PRO A 130 54.70 53.85 44.62
N GLU A 131 55.82 53.24 44.24
CA GLU A 131 56.78 52.28 44.86
C GLU A 131 56.58 51.66 46.26
N ARG A 132 56.89 50.35 46.40
CA ARG A 132 58.19 49.85 46.98
C ARG A 132 58.29 48.31 47.08
N GLY A 133 59.34 47.76 46.45
CA GLY A 133 60.35 46.88 47.09
C GLY A 133 60.11 45.36 47.22
N GLY A 134 61.06 44.56 46.69
CA GLY A 134 61.46 43.26 47.27
C GLY A 134 61.48 42.03 46.34
N VAL A 135 62.67 41.68 45.84
CA VAL A 135 63.11 40.45 45.12
C VAL A 135 63.49 39.35 46.16
N PRO A 136 63.68 38.01 45.91
CA PRO A 136 63.82 37.21 44.67
C PRO A 136 62.99 35.89 44.55
N ARG A 137 63.12 35.29 43.34
CA ARG A 137 62.69 33.96 42.88
C ARG A 137 62.95 32.79 43.85
N ARG A 138 61.96 31.89 43.94
CA ARG A 138 62.12 30.43 44.16
C ARG A 138 61.14 29.66 43.29
N ASP A 139 61.62 28.55 42.75
CA ASP A 139 60.96 27.65 41.82
C ASP A 139 59.64 27.06 42.33
N ALA A 140 58.66 26.92 41.44
CA ALA A 140 57.37 26.27 41.70
C ALA A 140 57.18 25.06 40.73
N PRO A 141 56.55 23.97 41.18
CA PRO A 141 56.61 22.64 40.58
C PRO A 141 55.68 22.44 39.36
N PRO A 142 55.89 21.39 38.54
CA PRO A 142 55.13 21.14 37.32
C PRO A 142 53.69 20.64 37.57
N PRO A 143 52.77 20.82 36.60
CA PRO A 143 51.34 20.53 36.73
C PRO A 143 51.00 19.02 36.69
N PRO A 144 49.85 18.60 37.25
CA PRO A 144 49.45 17.19 37.36
C PRO A 144 49.00 16.57 36.01
N PRO A 145 49.10 15.23 35.86
CA PRO A 145 48.76 14.53 34.63
C PRO A 145 47.24 14.34 34.41
N ARG A 146 46.83 14.29 33.13
CA ARG A 146 45.44 14.12 32.67
C ARG A 146 44.90 12.69 32.93
N PRO A 147 43.58 12.50 33.15
CA PRO A 147 42.97 11.17 33.27
C PRO A 147 42.79 10.46 31.92
N ALA A 148 42.96 9.13 31.94
CA ALA A 148 42.75 8.22 30.80
C ALA A 148 41.25 7.84 30.61
N PRO A 149 40.83 7.43 29.39
CA PRO A 149 39.43 7.10 29.09
C PRO A 149 38.99 5.71 29.59
N PRO A 150 37.69 5.49 29.90
CA PRO A 150 37.22 4.27 30.54
C PRO A 150 37.06 3.07 29.58
N ALA A 151 37.30 1.87 30.11
CA ALA A 151 37.24 0.57 29.45
C ALA A 151 35.80 0.04 29.23
N ARG A 152 35.61 -0.74 28.16
CA ARG A 152 34.35 -1.39 27.75
C ARG A 152 34.09 -2.70 28.53
N PRO A 153 32.83 -3.09 28.81
CA PRO A 153 32.50 -4.37 29.45
C PRO A 153 32.51 -5.57 28.47
N PRO A 154 32.65 -6.81 28.96
CA PRO A 154 32.81 -8.02 28.15
C PRO A 154 31.48 -8.59 27.64
N ALA A 155 31.53 -9.25 26.47
CA ALA A 155 30.41 -9.95 25.83
C ALA A 155 30.46 -11.48 26.10
N PRO A 156 29.31 -12.18 26.21
CA PRO A 156 29.29 -13.62 26.41
C PRO A 156 29.15 -14.43 25.10
N GLY A 157 29.88 -15.55 25.03
CA GLY A 157 29.40 -16.84 24.48
C GLY A 157 29.57 -17.12 22.98
N SER A 158 30.56 -17.95 22.64
CA SER A 158 30.88 -18.50 21.32
C SER A 158 30.06 -19.74 20.93
N GLY A 159 29.55 -19.78 19.69
CA GLY A 159 29.15 -21.00 18.95
C GLY A 159 30.09 -21.27 17.75
N PRO A 160 30.11 -22.48 17.17
CA PRO A 160 31.21 -22.98 16.33
C PRO A 160 31.23 -22.43 14.88
N PRO A 161 32.39 -22.49 14.18
CA PRO A 161 32.63 -21.71 12.98
C PRO A 161 32.18 -22.38 11.68
N SER A 162 31.57 -21.61 10.78
CA SER A 162 31.38 -21.98 9.36
C SER A 162 32.50 -21.38 8.49
N PRO A 163 32.83 -21.98 7.31
CA PRO A 163 34.07 -21.71 6.61
C PRO A 163 34.11 -20.33 5.93
N ARG A 164 35.29 -19.68 5.99
CA ARG A 164 35.62 -18.41 5.34
C ARG A 164 35.40 -18.46 3.83
N ALA A 165 34.55 -17.59 3.30
CA ALA A 165 34.57 -17.17 1.90
C ALA A 165 35.60 -16.04 1.70
N THR A 166 36.40 -16.17 0.65
CA THR A 166 37.39 -15.21 0.15
C THR A 166 36.74 -13.88 -0.27
N PRO A 167 37.39 -12.71 -0.05
CA PRO A 167 36.88 -11.43 -0.52
C PRO A 167 36.97 -11.32 -2.06
N PRO A 168 35.96 -10.76 -2.76
CA PRO A 168 36.02 -10.59 -4.20
C PRO A 168 36.98 -9.45 -4.59
N ARG A 169 37.71 -9.67 -5.69
CA ARG A 169 38.59 -8.70 -6.36
C ARG A 169 37.85 -7.41 -6.74
N PRO A 170 38.52 -6.24 -6.74
CA PRO A 170 37.94 -4.99 -7.23
C PRO A 170 37.71 -5.05 -8.75
N ALA A 171 36.54 -4.58 -9.19
CA ALA A 171 36.16 -4.47 -10.61
C ALA A 171 36.93 -3.32 -11.31
N PRO A 172 37.19 -3.42 -12.64
CA PRO A 172 37.86 -2.36 -13.39
C PRO A 172 36.98 -1.11 -13.58
N PRO A 173 37.58 0.08 -13.77
CA PRO A 173 36.87 1.34 -13.90
C PRO A 173 36.08 1.45 -15.23
N PRO A 174 34.99 2.25 -15.27
CA PRO A 174 34.20 2.46 -16.47
C PRO A 174 34.94 3.28 -17.55
N PRO A 175 34.64 3.08 -18.84
CA PRO A 175 35.30 3.79 -19.93
C PRO A 175 34.89 5.27 -19.99
N GLN A 176 35.87 6.14 -20.30
CA GLN A 176 35.70 7.58 -20.42
C GLN A 176 34.82 7.99 -21.62
N PRO A 177 34.10 9.12 -21.55
CA PRO A 177 33.31 9.64 -22.67
C PRO A 177 34.21 10.20 -23.78
N ARG A 178 33.95 9.82 -25.04
CA ARG A 178 34.59 10.42 -26.22
C ARG A 178 34.08 11.85 -26.48
N PRO A 179 34.90 12.74 -27.08
CA PRO A 179 34.46 14.07 -27.50
C PRO A 179 33.45 14.01 -28.67
N PRO A 180 32.53 14.97 -28.78
CA PRO A 180 31.55 15.01 -29.87
C PRO A 180 32.21 15.38 -31.21
N GLN A 181 31.96 14.56 -32.24
CA GLN A 181 32.25 14.87 -33.64
C GLN A 181 31.19 15.85 -34.22
N PRO A 182 31.58 16.71 -35.19
CA PRO A 182 30.69 17.70 -35.79
C PRO A 182 29.63 17.04 -36.68
N ARG A 183 28.35 17.40 -36.47
CA ARG A 183 27.24 16.97 -37.34
C ARG A 183 27.26 17.73 -38.66
N GLN A 184 27.18 16.95 -39.74
CA GLN A 184 27.00 17.39 -41.11
C GLN A 184 25.60 17.98 -41.32
N THR A 185 25.57 19.04 -42.13
CA THR A 185 24.41 19.80 -42.62
C THR A 185 23.49 18.96 -43.51
N PRO A 186 22.15 19.02 -43.34
CA PRO A 186 21.23 18.56 -44.36
C PRO A 186 21.03 19.65 -45.42
N THR A 187 21.18 19.24 -46.68
CA THR A 187 20.99 20.01 -47.90
C THR A 187 19.53 20.38 -48.17
N ARG A 188 19.36 21.56 -48.77
CA ARG A 188 18.12 22.24 -49.17
C ARG A 188 17.51 21.65 -50.45
N PRO A 189 16.18 21.55 -50.59
CA PRO A 189 15.51 21.48 -51.90
C PRO A 189 15.06 22.88 -52.40
N PRO A 190 14.93 23.08 -53.72
CA PRO A 190 15.05 24.40 -54.35
C PRO A 190 13.74 25.19 -54.47
N THR A 191 13.92 26.52 -54.56
CA THR A 191 12.90 27.55 -54.85
C THR A 191 12.57 27.60 -56.35
N PRO A 192 11.32 27.93 -56.73
CA PRO A 192 11.04 28.65 -57.97
C PRO A 192 10.49 30.07 -57.70
N ALA A 193 10.81 31.00 -58.60
CA ALA A 193 10.31 32.38 -58.71
C ALA A 193 9.94 32.64 -60.20
N PRO A 194 9.37 33.79 -60.63
CA PRO A 194 8.25 34.60 -60.10
C PRO A 194 7.19 35.03 -61.17
N ALA A 195 6.07 35.65 -60.72
CA ALA A 195 5.32 36.81 -61.28
C ALA A 195 4.16 36.72 -62.35
N HIS A 196 2.96 37.23 -61.91
CA HIS A 196 1.91 38.11 -62.55
C HIS A 196 0.88 37.59 -63.62
N PRO A 197 -0.24 38.32 -63.94
CA PRO A 197 -1.43 38.78 -63.15
C PRO A 197 -2.81 38.53 -63.88
N VAL A 198 -3.93 39.20 -63.46
CA VAL A 198 -5.26 39.50 -64.14
C VAL A 198 -6.52 38.76 -63.58
N PRO A 199 -7.76 39.33 -63.47
CA PRO A 199 -8.27 40.63 -62.95
C PRO A 199 -9.53 40.45 -62.00
N PRO A 200 -10.23 41.50 -61.51
CA PRO A 200 -11.23 41.40 -60.44
C PRO A 200 -12.70 41.40 -60.94
N ARG A 201 -13.62 40.76 -60.21
CA ARG A 201 -15.08 41.05 -60.28
C ARG A 201 -15.80 40.92 -58.93
N SER A 202 -16.25 42.09 -58.46
CA SER A 202 -17.50 42.47 -57.77
C SER A 202 -18.17 41.55 -56.72
N ALA A 203 -18.35 42.13 -55.54
CA ALA A 203 -19.17 41.64 -54.41
C ALA A 203 -20.67 41.94 -54.56
N PRO A 204 -21.53 41.15 -53.89
CA PRO A 204 -22.78 41.61 -53.27
C PRO A 204 -22.91 41.09 -51.80
N PRO A 205 -23.91 41.50 -50.98
CA PRO A 205 -23.69 42.06 -49.66
C PRO A 205 -23.88 41.09 -48.47
N ARG A 206 -23.41 41.55 -47.30
CA ARG A 206 -23.50 40.88 -45.98
C ARG A 206 -24.94 40.62 -45.53
N PRO A 207 -25.19 39.46 -44.90
CA PRO A 207 -26.18 39.31 -43.85
C PRO A 207 -25.53 39.21 -42.45
N ALA A 208 -26.34 39.55 -41.44
CA ALA A 208 -25.99 39.76 -40.04
C ALA A 208 -25.31 38.58 -39.33
N GLY A 209 -24.48 38.90 -38.35
CA GLY A 209 -23.69 37.94 -37.58
C GLY A 209 -24.54 36.97 -36.72
N PRO A 210 -24.03 35.77 -36.42
CA PRO A 210 -24.73 34.81 -35.57
C PRO A 210 -24.59 35.16 -34.07
N PRO A 211 -25.58 34.77 -33.23
CA PRO A 211 -25.55 34.96 -31.78
C PRO A 211 -24.53 34.02 -31.09
N PRO A 212 -24.18 34.27 -29.81
CA PRO A 212 -23.11 33.56 -29.13
C PRO A 212 -23.41 32.06 -28.97
N VAL A 213 -22.37 31.27 -29.21
CA VAL A 213 -22.35 29.82 -29.13
C VAL A 213 -22.59 29.35 -27.69
N VAL A 214 -23.74 28.73 -27.45
CA VAL A 214 -24.00 27.89 -26.27
C VAL A 214 -23.19 26.60 -26.43
N ALA A 215 -22.30 26.32 -25.49
CA ALA A 215 -21.54 25.07 -25.45
C ALA A 215 -22.51 23.90 -25.16
N ASN A 216 -22.61 22.96 -26.11
CA ASN A 216 -23.32 21.70 -25.92
C ASN A 216 -22.51 20.77 -24.99
N ASP A 217 -22.91 20.67 -23.73
CA ASP A 217 -22.56 19.54 -22.85
C ASP A 217 -23.53 18.39 -23.14
N ARG A 218 -23.10 17.42 -23.95
CA ARG A 218 -23.93 16.25 -24.32
C ARG A 218 -23.48 14.90 -23.75
N ASP A 219 -22.56 14.88 -22.77
CA ASP A 219 -22.09 13.62 -22.17
C ASP A 219 -22.58 13.35 -20.74
N ASP A 220 -23.35 14.24 -20.11
CA ASP A 220 -23.76 14.10 -18.70
C ASP A 220 -25.20 13.58 -18.47
N ASP A 221 -25.97 13.28 -19.53
CA ASP A 221 -27.42 13.00 -19.42
C ASP A 221 -27.83 11.51 -19.45
N VAL A 222 -26.88 10.56 -19.39
CA VAL A 222 -27.20 9.12 -19.40
C VAL A 222 -27.50 8.59 -17.99
N LEU A 223 -26.87 9.16 -16.94
CA LEU A 223 -27.02 8.71 -15.56
C LEU A 223 -28.25 9.31 -14.85
N ALA A 224 -28.71 10.49 -15.31
CA ALA A 224 -29.89 11.16 -14.78
C ALA A 224 -31.20 10.42 -15.13
N ARG A 225 -31.23 9.68 -16.25
CA ARG A 225 -32.41 8.93 -16.69
C ARG A 225 -32.65 7.61 -15.93
N MET A 226 -31.66 7.07 -15.22
CA MET A 226 -31.77 5.76 -14.56
C MET A 226 -32.22 5.79 -13.08
N THR A 227 -32.47 6.94 -12.47
CA THR A 227 -32.72 7.03 -11.00
C THR A 227 -34.01 7.77 -10.60
N GLY A 228 -35.03 7.76 -11.44
CA GLY A 228 -36.27 8.54 -11.29
C GLY A 228 -37.29 8.11 -10.23
N ALA A 229 -37.04 7.10 -9.38
CA ALA A 229 -38.11 6.47 -8.58
C ALA A 229 -38.05 6.62 -7.04
N VAL A 230 -37.19 7.45 -6.45
CA VAL A 230 -37.14 7.65 -4.98
C VAL A 230 -37.05 9.12 -4.58
N LYS A 231 -37.97 9.95 -5.10
CA LYS A 231 -38.05 11.38 -4.77
C LYS A 231 -39.46 11.84 -4.38
N LYS A 232 -40.11 11.07 -3.51
CA LYS A 232 -41.24 11.54 -2.71
C LYS A 232 -40.90 11.29 -1.25
N VAL A 233 -41.12 12.28 -0.39
CA VAL A 233 -40.81 12.32 1.06
C VAL A 233 -39.38 12.79 1.44
N LEU A 234 -38.90 13.88 0.82
CA LEU A 234 -37.81 14.70 1.37
C LEU A 234 -38.23 16.19 1.28
N PRO A 235 -37.96 17.04 2.30
CA PRO A 235 -38.25 18.46 2.24
C PRO A 235 -37.58 19.09 1.02
N ALA A 236 -38.35 19.88 0.26
CA ALA A 236 -37.92 20.50 -0.98
C ALA A 236 -36.70 21.40 -0.74
N LYS A 237 -35.61 21.11 -1.47
CA LYS A 237 -34.41 21.95 -1.57
C LYS A 237 -34.83 23.37 -2.00
N PRO A 238 -34.37 24.46 -1.35
CA PRO A 238 -34.69 25.81 -1.80
C PRO A 238 -34.24 25.99 -3.26
N ALA A 239 -35.16 26.46 -4.08
CA ALA A 239 -35.01 26.59 -5.53
C ALA A 239 -34.24 27.88 -5.88
N GLY A 240 -32.90 27.81 -5.85
CA GLY A 240 -32.03 28.91 -6.30
C GLY A 240 -32.20 30.24 -5.53
N PRO A 241 -31.39 31.26 -5.83
CA PRO A 241 -31.54 32.58 -5.23
C PRO A 241 -32.86 33.23 -5.68
N PRO A 242 -33.70 33.76 -4.77
CA PRO A 242 -34.92 34.47 -5.13
C PRO A 242 -34.63 35.77 -5.92
N PRO A 243 -35.61 36.28 -6.70
CA PRO A 243 -35.44 37.54 -7.44
C PRO A 243 -35.06 38.70 -6.50
N GLY A 244 -33.94 39.37 -6.78
CA GLY A 244 -33.42 40.47 -5.95
C GLY A 244 -32.37 40.08 -4.89
N ALA A 245 -32.07 38.78 -4.74
CA ALA A 245 -30.97 38.34 -3.86
C ALA A 245 -29.59 38.64 -4.48
N LEU A 246 -28.66 39.13 -3.66
CA LEU A 246 -27.26 39.32 -4.08
C LEU A 246 -26.50 38.02 -3.96
N THR A 247 -25.98 37.53 -5.08
CA THR A 247 -25.20 36.30 -5.12
C THR A 247 -23.76 36.54 -4.66
N ILE A 248 -23.22 35.61 -3.88
CA ILE A 248 -21.85 35.62 -3.36
C ILE A 248 -21.17 34.36 -3.87
N GLY A 249 -19.99 34.47 -4.48
CA GLY A 249 -19.27 33.28 -4.96
C GLY A 249 -18.10 33.56 -5.91
N ARG A 250 -17.46 32.48 -6.35
CA ARG A 250 -16.28 32.52 -7.24
C ARG A 250 -16.61 32.88 -8.69
N HIS A 251 -17.87 32.77 -9.10
CA HIS A 251 -18.22 33.13 -10.46
C HIS A 251 -18.06 34.63 -10.69
N SER A 252 -17.57 35.03 -11.86
CA SER A 252 -17.35 36.44 -12.22
C SER A 252 -18.63 37.27 -12.27
N THR A 253 -19.79 36.62 -12.42
CA THR A 253 -21.11 37.27 -12.41
C THR A 253 -21.75 37.34 -11.02
N SER A 254 -21.04 36.92 -9.96
CA SER A 254 -21.55 37.05 -8.59
C SER A 254 -21.51 38.51 -8.16
N ALA A 255 -22.53 39.00 -7.47
CA ALA A 255 -22.57 40.38 -6.99
C ALA A 255 -21.43 40.69 -6.02
N VAL A 256 -21.11 39.73 -5.14
CA VAL A 256 -19.89 39.75 -4.32
C VAL A 256 -18.97 38.65 -4.83
N HIS A 257 -17.92 39.05 -5.53
CA HIS A 257 -16.94 38.13 -6.08
C HIS A 257 -15.93 37.69 -5.01
N VAL A 258 -15.78 36.38 -4.85
CA VAL A 258 -14.82 35.76 -3.91
C VAL A 258 -13.77 35.01 -4.73
N ASP A 259 -12.57 35.58 -4.87
CA ASP A 259 -11.45 34.97 -5.60
C ASP A 259 -10.75 33.89 -4.75
N ASP A 260 -11.48 32.82 -4.45
CA ASP A 260 -11.02 31.72 -3.62
C ASP A 260 -11.36 30.37 -4.24
N SER A 261 -10.35 29.53 -4.45
CA SER A 261 -10.52 28.19 -5.05
C SER A 261 -11.47 27.26 -4.29
N LEU A 262 -11.72 27.51 -3.01
CA LEU A 262 -12.62 26.76 -2.15
C LEU A 262 -14.05 27.31 -2.16
N ALA A 263 -14.29 28.48 -2.76
CA ALA A 263 -15.63 29.01 -2.94
C ALA A 263 -16.34 28.31 -4.11
N SER A 264 -17.56 27.84 -3.87
CA SER A 264 -18.49 27.46 -4.94
C SER A 264 -18.73 28.63 -5.91
N ARG A 265 -19.10 28.31 -7.16
CA ARG A 265 -19.41 29.28 -8.22
C ARG A 265 -20.47 30.29 -7.74
N THR A 266 -21.55 29.79 -7.15
CA THR A 266 -22.54 30.57 -6.41
C THR A 266 -22.67 29.94 -5.03
N HIS A 267 -21.96 30.52 -4.07
CA HIS A 267 -21.71 29.95 -2.75
C HIS A 267 -22.84 30.24 -1.76
N ALA A 268 -23.24 31.49 -1.69
CA ALA A 268 -24.29 31.98 -0.82
C ALA A 268 -25.09 33.07 -1.54
N TYR A 269 -26.21 33.46 -0.97
CA TYR A 269 -26.92 34.65 -1.40
C TYR A 269 -27.44 35.43 -0.21
N LEU A 270 -27.41 36.75 -0.35
CA LEU A 270 -27.87 37.69 0.65
C LEU A 270 -29.22 38.26 0.21
N VAL A 271 -30.23 38.12 1.04
CA VAL A 271 -31.57 38.66 0.84
C VAL A 271 -31.72 39.90 1.73
N PRO A 272 -31.62 41.13 1.18
CA PRO A 272 -31.89 42.32 1.96
C PRO A 272 -33.40 42.43 2.25
N THR A 273 -33.78 42.57 3.52
CA THR A 273 -35.15 42.90 3.96
C THR A 273 -35.21 44.33 4.48
N ALA A 274 -36.42 44.84 4.75
CA ALA A 274 -36.63 46.24 5.17
C ALA A 274 -35.92 46.62 6.48
N THR A 275 -35.57 45.64 7.34
CA THR A 275 -34.96 45.87 8.66
C THR A 275 -33.65 45.11 8.90
N ALA A 276 -33.33 44.08 8.12
CA ALA A 276 -32.10 43.27 8.26
C ALA A 276 -31.72 42.57 6.94
N ALA A 277 -30.53 42.01 6.81
CA ALA A 277 -30.21 41.13 5.68
C ALA A 277 -30.09 39.68 6.14
N GLU A 278 -30.72 38.77 5.41
CA GLU A 278 -30.61 37.33 5.66
C GLU A 278 -29.63 36.70 4.69
N LEU A 279 -28.65 35.99 5.23
CA LEU A 279 -27.67 35.23 4.47
C LEU A 279 -28.10 33.77 4.41
N TYR A 280 -28.13 33.22 3.20
CA TYR A 280 -28.45 31.83 2.94
C TYR A 280 -27.27 31.13 2.29
N ASP A 281 -26.88 29.98 2.84
CA ASP A 281 -25.94 29.07 2.18
C ASP A 281 -26.64 28.39 0.99
N ASN A 282 -26.03 28.43 -0.19
CA ASN A 282 -26.60 27.84 -1.39
C ASN A 282 -26.23 26.34 -1.53
N ALA A 283 -26.34 25.58 -0.45
CA ALA A 283 -25.82 24.22 -0.33
C ALA A 283 -24.36 24.14 -0.80
N SER A 284 -23.55 25.07 -0.31
CA SER A 284 -22.17 25.24 -0.75
C SER A 284 -21.33 24.03 -0.38
N ASN A 285 -20.26 23.80 -1.16
CA ASN A 285 -19.45 22.60 -1.03
C ASN A 285 -18.58 22.57 0.24
N ASN A 286 -18.22 23.74 0.76
CA ASN A 286 -17.39 23.89 1.94
C ASN A 286 -18.14 24.51 3.13
N GLY A 287 -19.39 24.92 2.94
CA GLY A 287 -20.19 25.62 3.94
C GLY A 287 -19.90 27.12 3.99
N THR A 288 -20.95 27.89 4.31
CA THR A 288 -20.84 29.28 4.73
C THR A 288 -20.78 29.33 6.26
N PHE A 289 -19.89 30.16 6.79
CA PHE A 289 -19.74 30.33 8.24
C PHE A 289 -19.95 31.80 8.61
N VAL A 290 -20.57 32.04 9.76
CA VAL A 290 -20.74 33.37 10.32
C VAL A 290 -20.24 33.34 11.75
N ASN A 291 -19.25 34.18 12.05
CA ASN A 291 -18.58 34.24 13.35
C ASN A 291 -18.10 32.85 13.84
N GLY A 292 -17.51 32.06 12.94
CA GLY A 292 -16.98 30.71 13.21
C GLY A 292 -18.01 29.58 13.19
N VAL A 293 -19.32 29.90 13.18
CA VAL A 293 -20.39 28.90 13.20
C VAL A 293 -20.89 28.62 11.79
N ARG A 294 -21.04 27.33 11.42
CA ARG A 294 -21.59 26.94 10.11
C ARG A 294 -23.08 27.26 10.07
N ILE A 295 -23.52 27.95 9.01
CA ILE A 295 -24.92 28.34 8.85
C ILE A 295 -25.56 27.66 7.64
N THR A 296 -26.89 27.57 7.67
CA THR A 296 -27.72 27.27 6.49
C THR A 296 -28.52 28.51 6.09
N ALA A 297 -29.06 29.22 7.08
CA ALA A 297 -29.58 30.57 6.96
C ALA A 297 -29.31 31.33 8.27
N VAL A 298 -29.02 32.63 8.20
CA VAL A 298 -28.85 33.49 9.38
C VAL A 298 -29.14 34.95 9.04
N THR A 299 -29.74 35.69 9.98
CA THR A 299 -29.89 37.14 9.88
C THR A 299 -28.59 37.82 10.32
N LEU A 300 -27.99 38.60 9.43
CA LEU A 300 -26.73 39.31 9.69
C LEU A 300 -26.95 40.63 10.42
N ARG A 301 -26.02 40.95 11.32
CA ARG A 301 -25.88 42.23 12.02
C ARG A 301 -24.61 42.92 11.54
N ALA A 302 -24.63 44.26 11.50
CA ALA A 302 -23.44 45.02 11.14
C ALA A 302 -22.27 44.65 12.06
N GLY A 303 -21.13 44.27 11.46
CA GLY A 303 -19.96 43.74 12.15
C GLY A 303 -19.81 42.21 12.08
N ASP A 304 -20.85 41.47 11.68
CA ASP A 304 -20.75 40.01 11.50
C ASP A 304 -19.73 39.65 10.42
N VAL A 305 -18.94 38.61 10.70
CA VAL A 305 -17.91 38.11 9.80
C VAL A 305 -18.43 36.87 9.09
N VAL A 306 -18.60 36.99 7.77
CA VAL A 306 -18.97 35.91 6.87
C VAL A 306 -17.71 35.30 6.27
N THR A 307 -17.47 34.04 6.57
CA THR A 307 -16.30 33.29 6.12
C THR A 307 -16.70 32.33 5.00
N ILE A 308 -16.04 32.46 3.84
CA ILE A 308 -16.22 31.62 2.66
C ILE A 308 -14.84 31.16 2.19
N GLY A 309 -14.54 29.87 2.34
CA GLY A 309 -13.21 29.33 2.07
C GLY A 309 -12.14 29.99 2.97
N ASN A 310 -11.10 30.53 2.36
CA ASN A 310 -10.03 31.29 3.01
C ASN A 310 -10.29 32.81 3.01
N THR A 311 -11.48 33.27 2.59
CA THR A 311 -11.85 34.70 2.55
C THR A 311 -12.82 35.06 3.67
N ASP A 312 -12.52 36.15 4.38
CA ASP A 312 -13.42 36.74 5.38
C ASP A 312 -14.00 38.06 4.88
N LEU A 313 -15.33 38.16 4.96
CA LEU A 313 -16.11 39.31 4.54
C LEU A 313 -16.83 39.88 5.76
N VAL A 314 -16.68 41.18 6.03
CA VAL A 314 -17.42 41.87 7.08
C VAL A 314 -18.70 42.46 6.49
N TYR A 315 -19.82 42.20 7.15
CA TYR A 315 -21.10 42.81 6.80
C TYR A 315 -21.21 44.22 7.41
N THR A 316 -21.36 45.24 6.56
CA THR A 316 -21.41 46.65 6.99
C THR A 316 -22.84 47.22 7.02
N GLY A 317 -23.86 46.40 6.75
CA GLY A 317 -25.26 46.82 6.66
C GLY A 317 -25.81 46.86 5.23
N GLY A 318 -27.14 46.85 5.09
CA GLY A 318 -27.85 46.81 3.81
C GLY A 318 -27.49 45.58 2.97
N SER A 319 -26.91 45.80 1.79
CA SER A 319 -26.45 44.76 0.85
C SER A 319 -24.93 44.64 0.77
N THR A 320 -24.18 45.29 1.66
CA THR A 320 -22.73 45.46 1.51
C THR A 320 -21.93 44.48 2.37
N LEU A 321 -21.15 43.63 1.69
CA LEU A 321 -20.08 42.81 2.27
C LEU A 321 -18.74 43.33 1.75
N LYS A 322 -17.79 43.59 2.64
CA LYS A 322 -16.44 44.03 2.28
C LYS A 322 -15.41 43.02 2.75
N PRO A 323 -14.34 42.76 1.99
CA PRO A 323 -13.19 42.01 2.51
C PRO A 323 -12.72 42.62 3.83
N ARG A 324 -12.47 41.76 4.83
CA ARG A 324 -11.97 42.20 6.13
C ARG A 324 -10.56 42.78 5.98
N THR A 325 -10.42 44.11 5.97
CA THR A 325 -9.13 44.81 5.84
C THR A 325 -8.36 45.00 7.16
N ASP A 326 -9.00 44.79 8.32
CA ASP A 326 -8.43 45.06 9.66
C ASP A 326 -7.51 43.95 10.22
N THR A 327 -6.89 43.12 9.37
CA THR A 327 -5.91 42.09 9.77
C THR A 327 -4.61 42.65 10.35
N GLN A 328 -4.43 43.98 10.37
CA GLN A 328 -3.18 44.63 10.80
C GLN A 328 -2.86 44.47 12.30
N SER A 329 -3.82 44.06 13.15
CA SER A 329 -3.57 43.85 14.59
C SER A 329 -3.44 42.39 15.03
N THR A 330 -3.89 41.39 14.26
CA THR A 330 -4.03 39.98 14.72
C THR A 330 -3.75 38.89 13.67
N GLY A 331 -3.27 39.21 12.46
CA GLY A 331 -3.32 38.28 11.30
C GLY A 331 -2.37 37.05 11.29
N GLY A 332 -1.75 36.67 12.41
CA GLY A 332 -0.75 35.61 12.45
C GLY A 332 -1.27 34.26 12.95
N VAL A 333 -0.38 33.28 13.08
CA VAL A 333 -0.58 32.19 14.04
C VAL A 333 0.00 32.63 15.38
N GLU A 334 -0.80 32.49 16.44
CA GLU A 334 -0.41 32.82 17.80
C GLU A 334 -0.63 31.62 18.72
N ALA A 335 0.44 31.23 19.39
CA ALA A 335 0.45 30.23 20.44
C ALA A 335 0.49 30.94 21.79
N HIS A 336 -0.47 30.63 22.65
CA HIS A 336 -0.58 31.21 23.99
C HIS A 336 -0.51 30.09 25.03
N ARG A 337 0.60 30.06 25.79
CA ARG A 337 0.85 29.14 26.91
C ARG A 337 0.62 27.66 26.59
N LEU A 338 0.99 27.25 25.36
CA LEU A 338 0.76 25.89 24.90
C LEU A 338 1.51 24.88 25.75
N SER A 339 0.77 23.94 26.32
CA SER A 339 1.33 22.76 26.99
C SER A 339 0.66 21.49 26.51
N LEU A 340 1.42 20.40 26.45
CA LEU A 340 0.91 19.08 26.10
C LEU A 340 1.52 18.03 27.00
N GLN A 341 0.65 17.29 27.68
CA GLN A 341 1.00 16.16 28.53
C GLN A 341 0.42 14.88 27.94
N ILE A 342 1.26 13.86 27.77
CA ILE A 342 0.85 12.52 27.32
C ILE A 342 1.36 11.51 28.34
N ASP A 343 0.46 10.67 28.86
CA ASP A 343 0.78 9.62 29.84
C ASP A 343 1.56 10.12 31.07
N GLY A 344 1.29 11.36 31.50
CA GLY A 344 1.96 12.01 32.65
C GLY A 344 3.33 12.63 32.33
N HIS A 345 3.77 12.59 31.07
CA HIS A 345 5.00 13.24 30.62
C HIS A 345 4.71 14.54 29.87
N ASP A 346 5.38 15.62 30.27
CA ASP A 346 5.27 16.92 29.61
C ASP A 346 6.11 16.93 28.33
N LEU A 347 5.43 17.04 27.19
CA LEU A 347 6.06 17.15 25.87
C LEU A 347 6.25 18.61 25.44
N LEU A 348 5.42 19.51 25.95
CA LEU A 348 5.51 20.96 25.81
C LEU A 348 5.06 21.64 27.09
N THR A 349 5.75 22.72 27.47
CA THR A 349 5.47 23.49 28.69
C THR A 349 5.48 24.97 28.38
N ASP A 350 4.31 25.60 28.50
CA ASP A 350 4.11 27.06 28.45
C ASP A 350 4.75 27.76 27.23
N VAL A 351 4.60 27.16 26.04
CA VAL A 351 5.15 27.71 24.80
C VAL A 351 4.26 28.84 24.30
N SER A 352 4.85 30.03 24.18
CA SER A 352 4.16 31.23 23.71
C SER A 352 4.97 31.94 22.63
N PHE A 353 4.38 32.13 21.45
CA PHE A 353 4.99 32.90 20.35
C PHE A 353 3.92 33.30 19.33
N ALA A 354 4.23 34.29 18.51
CA ALA A 354 3.41 34.67 17.36
C ALA A 354 4.27 34.63 16.09
N ALA A 355 3.69 34.19 14.98
CA ALA A 355 4.24 34.30 13.64
C ALA A 355 3.23 35.02 12.75
N ARG A 356 3.64 36.15 12.17
CA ARG A 356 2.76 37.10 11.47
C ARG A 356 2.66 36.81 9.98
N PRO A 357 1.68 37.37 9.26
CA PRO A 357 1.62 37.33 7.80
C PRO A 357 2.91 37.78 7.16
N GLY A 358 3.30 37.06 6.13
CA GLY A 358 4.52 37.29 5.37
C GLY A 358 5.83 37.10 6.12
N THR A 359 5.78 36.47 7.29
CA THR A 359 6.98 36.07 8.04
C THR A 359 7.35 34.61 7.77
N LEU A 360 8.66 34.37 7.70
CA LEU A 360 9.26 33.04 7.74
C LEU A 360 9.82 32.80 9.14
N THR A 361 9.16 31.92 9.91
CA THR A 361 9.53 31.59 11.29
C THR A 361 10.18 30.20 11.33
N ALA A 362 11.44 30.14 11.78
CA ALA A 362 12.12 28.87 12.02
C ALA A 362 11.89 28.36 13.45
N VAL A 363 11.48 27.11 13.60
CA VAL A 363 11.40 26.40 14.88
C VAL A 363 12.62 25.47 14.96
N ILE A 364 13.50 25.73 15.91
CA ILE A 364 14.76 25.02 16.10
C ILE A 364 14.91 24.53 17.53
N GLY A 365 15.87 23.64 17.75
CA GLY A 365 16.18 23.12 19.08
C GLY A 365 16.75 21.70 19.01
N PRO A 366 17.29 21.19 20.12
CA PRO A 366 17.84 19.84 20.21
C PRO A 366 16.83 18.74 19.84
N SER A 367 17.33 17.54 19.59
CA SER A 367 16.45 16.37 19.42
C SER A 367 15.62 16.16 20.70
N GLY A 368 14.34 15.82 20.55
CA GLY A 368 13.42 15.66 21.68
C GLY A 368 12.89 16.96 22.31
N ALA A 369 13.27 18.16 21.81
CA ALA A 369 12.77 19.45 22.33
C ALA A 369 11.29 19.77 22.01
N GLY A 370 10.52 18.82 21.45
CA GLY A 370 9.08 19.04 21.16
C GLY A 370 8.76 19.78 19.86
N LYS A 371 9.71 19.99 18.94
CA LYS A 371 9.49 20.72 17.66
C LYS A 371 8.34 20.15 16.82
N SER A 372 8.38 18.86 16.50
CA SER A 372 7.32 18.17 15.74
C SER A 372 6.00 18.10 16.53
N THR A 373 6.06 18.12 17.86
CA THR A 373 4.87 18.19 18.72
C THR A 373 4.20 19.56 18.61
N LEU A 374 4.98 20.64 18.65
CA LEU A 374 4.49 22.00 18.54
C LEU A 374 3.75 22.22 17.22
N ILE A 375 4.36 21.86 16.08
CA ILE A 375 3.70 22.05 14.77
C ILE A 375 2.41 21.23 14.60
N LYS A 376 2.27 20.10 15.29
CA LYS A 376 1.01 19.33 15.29
C LYS A 376 -0.09 20.06 16.04
N LEU A 377 0.23 20.74 17.14
CA LEU A 377 -0.72 21.61 17.84
C LEU A 377 -1.07 22.81 16.96
N LEU A 378 -0.08 23.51 16.40
CA LEU A 378 -0.33 24.67 15.52
C LEU A 378 -1.19 24.32 14.30
N GLY A 379 -1.05 23.10 13.77
CA GLY A 379 -1.82 22.61 12.63
C GLY A 379 -3.17 21.98 12.98
N GLY A 380 -3.57 21.97 14.26
CA GLY A 380 -4.82 21.35 14.72
C GLY A 380 -4.86 19.81 14.64
N LEU A 381 -3.72 19.14 14.42
CA LEU A 381 -3.62 17.67 14.32
C LEU A 381 -3.59 16.98 15.69
N SER A 382 -3.27 17.72 16.74
CA SER A 382 -3.29 17.30 18.15
C SER A 382 -3.96 18.40 18.97
N HIS A 383 -4.61 18.07 20.09
CA HIS A 383 -5.18 19.06 21.01
C HIS A 383 -4.20 19.37 22.15
N PRO A 384 -4.06 20.65 22.54
CA PRO A 384 -3.25 21.01 23.70
C PRO A 384 -3.90 20.55 25.00
N SER A 385 -3.10 20.26 26.03
CA SER A 385 -3.59 19.99 27.39
C SER A 385 -3.96 21.29 28.10
N SER A 386 -3.28 22.38 27.78
CA SER A 386 -3.60 23.75 28.22
C SER A 386 -3.03 24.77 27.22
N GLY A 387 -3.56 26.00 27.27
CA GLY A 387 -3.25 27.05 26.30
C GLY A 387 -4.09 26.97 25.05
N THR A 388 -3.91 27.92 24.13
CA THR A 388 -4.71 28.06 22.91
C THR A 388 -3.83 28.37 21.70
N VAL A 389 -4.27 27.91 20.53
CA VAL A 389 -3.70 28.32 19.24
C VAL A 389 -4.76 29.14 18.53
N SER A 390 -4.43 30.37 18.16
CA SER A 390 -5.26 31.18 17.28
C SER A 390 -4.58 31.44 15.94
N PHE A 391 -5.36 31.49 14.86
CA PHE A 391 -4.91 31.84 13.53
C PHE A 391 -5.89 32.84 12.91
N ASP A 392 -5.41 34.02 12.51
CA ASP A 392 -6.26 35.13 12.03
C ASP A 392 -7.40 35.49 13.00
N GLY A 393 -7.17 35.30 14.31
CA GLY A 393 -8.17 35.53 15.36
C GLY A 393 -9.17 34.38 15.59
N HIS A 394 -9.05 33.27 14.88
CA HIS A 394 -9.85 32.06 15.06
C HIS A 394 -9.11 31.03 15.91
N ASP A 395 -9.78 30.35 16.84
CA ASP A 395 -9.15 29.25 17.59
C ASP A 395 -9.04 28.02 16.67
N VAL A 396 -7.81 27.56 16.43
CA VAL A 396 -7.52 26.47 15.48
C VAL A 396 -8.18 25.16 15.89
N HIS A 397 -8.32 24.90 17.19
CA HIS A 397 -8.86 23.66 17.72
C HIS A 397 -10.39 23.72 17.85
N ALA A 398 -10.93 24.85 18.33
CA ALA A 398 -12.37 25.04 18.45
C ALA A 398 -13.05 25.16 17.07
N GLU A 399 -12.38 25.78 16.09
CA GLU A 399 -12.89 26.05 14.74
C GLU A 399 -12.16 25.20 13.67
N TYR A 400 -11.65 24.03 14.02
CA TYR A 400 -10.82 23.22 13.12
C TYR A 400 -11.46 22.94 11.75
N ALA A 401 -12.79 22.77 11.71
CA ALA A 401 -13.52 22.50 10.48
C ALA A 401 -13.41 23.63 9.44
N THR A 402 -13.37 24.89 9.87
CA THR A 402 -13.15 26.07 9.01
C THR A 402 -11.67 26.29 8.74
N MET A 403 -10.81 26.05 9.73
CA MET A 403 -9.38 26.38 9.66
C MET A 403 -8.56 25.40 8.85
N ARG A 404 -8.94 24.11 8.77
CA ARG A 404 -8.15 23.06 8.10
C ARG A 404 -7.82 23.33 6.62
N SER A 405 -8.59 24.17 5.93
CA SER A 405 -8.32 24.53 4.53
C SER A 405 -7.38 25.72 4.37
N ARG A 406 -7.30 26.55 5.42
CA ARG A 406 -6.40 27.71 5.53
C ARG A 406 -5.00 27.32 6.00
N ILE A 407 -4.87 26.15 6.61
CA ILE A 407 -3.62 25.62 7.15
C ILE A 407 -3.11 24.48 6.27
N GLY A 408 -1.97 24.69 5.62
CA GLY A 408 -1.24 23.65 4.89
C GLY A 408 -0.13 23.05 5.75
N MET A 409 -0.10 21.73 5.89
CA MET A 409 0.93 21.02 6.65
C MET A 409 1.74 20.09 5.74
N VAL A 410 3.05 20.30 5.69
CA VAL A 410 3.99 19.50 4.90
C VAL A 410 4.84 18.67 5.85
N PRO A 411 4.67 17.34 5.90
CA PRO A 411 5.46 16.48 6.77
C PRO A 411 6.93 16.37 6.31
N GLN A 412 7.77 15.77 7.16
CA GLN A 412 9.17 15.48 6.86
C GLN A 412 9.29 14.62 5.60
N ASP A 413 8.61 13.47 5.58
CA ASP A 413 8.59 12.57 4.43
C ASP A 413 7.83 13.15 3.23
N ASP A 414 8.31 12.87 2.02
CA ASP A 414 7.65 13.25 0.77
C ASP A 414 6.42 12.35 0.52
N VAL A 415 5.27 12.70 1.12
CA VAL A 415 4.02 11.94 1.02
C VAL A 415 3.30 12.21 -0.31
N VAL A 416 3.84 11.69 -1.41
CA VAL A 416 3.29 11.82 -2.78
C VAL A 416 3.33 10.48 -3.50
N HIS A 417 2.34 10.19 -4.34
CA HIS A 417 2.36 9.01 -5.21
C HIS A 417 3.53 9.05 -6.18
N ARG A 418 4.56 8.23 -5.91
CA ARG A 418 5.85 8.26 -6.62
C ARG A 418 5.76 7.78 -8.07
N GLN A 419 4.79 6.92 -8.37
CA GLN A 419 4.58 6.31 -9.69
C GLN A 419 3.93 7.28 -10.69
N LEU A 420 3.23 8.31 -10.20
CA LEU A 420 2.53 9.28 -11.04
C LEU A 420 3.46 10.39 -11.51
N THR A 421 3.07 11.09 -12.58
CA THR A 421 3.69 12.36 -12.95
C THR A 421 3.27 13.48 -11.99
N VAL A 422 4.06 14.55 -11.88
CA VAL A 422 3.73 15.71 -11.03
C VAL A 422 2.34 16.26 -11.36
N ASN A 423 2.05 16.45 -12.65
CA ASN A 423 0.75 16.92 -13.11
C ASN A 423 -0.39 15.96 -12.73
N GLN A 424 -0.19 14.64 -12.84
CA GLN A 424 -1.20 13.65 -12.45
C GLN A 424 -1.46 13.69 -10.94
N ALA A 425 -0.40 13.71 -10.13
CA ALA A 425 -0.53 13.78 -8.67
C ALA A 425 -1.30 15.04 -8.23
N LEU A 426 -0.92 16.21 -8.75
CA LEU A 426 -1.62 17.47 -8.47
C LEU A 426 -3.05 17.48 -9.01
N SER A 427 -3.30 16.93 -10.20
CA SER A 427 -4.64 16.87 -10.78
C SER A 427 -5.60 15.97 -10.00
N TYR A 428 -5.14 14.83 -9.47
CA TYR A 428 -5.96 13.97 -8.60
C TYR A 428 -6.21 14.63 -7.25
N ALA A 429 -5.17 15.22 -6.63
CA ALA A 429 -5.33 15.96 -5.39
C ALA A 429 -6.29 17.15 -5.56
N ALA A 430 -6.21 17.90 -6.66
CA ALA A 430 -7.13 18.98 -6.98
C ALA A 430 -8.57 18.48 -7.17
N GLN A 431 -8.80 17.31 -7.77
CA GLN A 431 -10.15 16.73 -7.90
C GLN A 431 -10.77 16.32 -6.55
N LEU A 432 -9.94 15.98 -5.56
CA LEU A 432 -10.36 15.55 -4.22
C LEU A 432 -10.46 16.72 -3.24
N ARG A 433 -9.60 17.75 -3.37
CA ARG A 433 -9.50 18.88 -2.44
C ARG A 433 -10.31 20.11 -2.88
N LEU A 434 -10.50 20.33 -4.19
CA LEU A 434 -11.27 21.47 -4.69
C LEU A 434 -12.77 21.15 -4.78
N PRO A 435 -13.64 22.17 -4.67
CA PRO A 435 -15.08 22.02 -4.79
C PRO A 435 -15.51 21.26 -6.06
N PRO A 436 -16.53 20.39 -5.99
CA PRO A 436 -16.96 19.61 -7.14
C PRO A 436 -17.41 20.45 -8.35
N ASP A 437 -17.97 21.63 -8.14
CA ASP A 437 -18.38 22.57 -9.19
C ASP A 437 -17.19 23.29 -9.88
N THR A 438 -15.96 22.99 -9.48
CA THR A 438 -14.75 23.46 -10.18
C THR A 438 -14.66 22.81 -11.55
N SER A 439 -14.60 23.62 -12.62
CA SER A 439 -14.50 23.12 -14.00
C SER A 439 -13.17 22.40 -14.25
N ARG A 440 -13.06 21.61 -15.32
CA ARG A 440 -11.77 21.01 -15.72
C ARG A 440 -10.73 22.10 -16.06
N ALA A 441 -11.15 23.22 -16.65
CA ALA A 441 -10.27 24.32 -17.00
C ALA A 441 -9.76 25.06 -15.76
N ASP A 442 -10.64 25.37 -14.81
CA ASP A 442 -10.29 26.05 -13.55
C ASP A 442 -9.32 25.20 -12.74
N ARG A 443 -9.55 23.88 -12.64
CA ARG A 443 -8.62 22.97 -11.96
C ARG A 443 -7.23 22.98 -12.59
N ARG A 444 -7.16 22.99 -13.94
CA ARG A 444 -5.88 23.07 -14.66
C ARG A 444 -5.19 24.40 -14.36
N ALA A 445 -5.93 25.52 -14.40
CA ALA A 445 -5.39 26.83 -14.07
C ALA A 445 -4.83 26.88 -12.63
N VAL A 446 -5.50 26.26 -11.65
CA VAL A 446 -4.97 26.15 -10.28
C VAL A 446 -3.67 25.34 -10.25
N VAL A 447 -3.63 24.19 -10.92
CA VAL A 447 -2.42 23.34 -10.98
C VAL A 447 -1.27 24.07 -11.68
N ASP A 448 -1.53 24.72 -12.81
CA ASP A 448 -0.50 25.43 -13.58
C ASP A 448 0.05 26.64 -12.80
N ARG A 449 -0.80 27.36 -12.05
CA ARG A 449 -0.37 28.44 -11.15
C ARG A 449 0.58 27.92 -10.06
N VAL A 450 0.20 26.84 -9.39
CA VAL A 450 1.02 26.23 -8.31
C VAL A 450 2.34 25.70 -8.87
N LEU A 451 2.33 25.09 -10.06
CA LEU A 451 3.55 24.65 -10.73
C LEU A 451 4.47 25.82 -11.09
N GLY A 452 3.90 26.95 -11.53
CA GLY A 452 4.65 28.17 -11.80
C GLY A 452 5.28 28.75 -10.54
N GLU A 453 4.50 28.87 -9.46
CA GLU A 453 4.95 29.42 -8.17
C GLU A 453 6.12 28.63 -7.55
N LEU A 454 6.16 27.32 -7.75
CA LEU A 454 7.18 26.43 -7.21
C LEU A 454 8.29 26.07 -8.21
N GLU A 455 8.30 26.69 -9.39
CA GLU A 455 9.27 26.44 -10.46
C GLU A 455 9.33 24.95 -10.85
N LEU A 456 8.16 24.32 -10.97
CA LEU A 456 8.00 22.90 -11.34
C LEU A 456 7.37 22.68 -12.71
N THR A 457 7.06 23.76 -13.44
CA THR A 457 6.38 23.72 -14.76
C THR A 457 7.08 22.79 -15.75
N GLU A 458 8.42 22.88 -15.86
CA GLU A 458 9.21 22.04 -16.78
C GLU A 458 9.21 20.55 -16.39
N HIS A 459 8.96 20.25 -15.11
CA HIS A 459 8.94 18.89 -14.58
C HIS A 459 7.53 18.31 -14.47
N ARG A 460 6.51 19.00 -14.97
CA ARG A 460 5.08 18.59 -14.84
C ARG A 460 4.80 17.18 -15.35
N ASN A 461 5.49 16.75 -16.41
CA ASN A 461 5.32 15.43 -17.04
C ASN A 461 6.32 14.38 -16.53
N LYS A 462 7.25 14.78 -15.66
CA LYS A 462 8.22 13.87 -15.06
C LYS A 462 7.54 13.08 -13.94
N ARG A 463 7.87 11.79 -13.82
CA ARG A 463 7.42 10.97 -12.69
C ARG A 463 8.05 11.46 -11.39
N VAL A 464 7.30 11.40 -10.30
CA VAL A 464 7.73 11.88 -8.97
C VAL A 464 8.94 11.11 -8.45
N ASP A 465 9.04 9.81 -8.74
CA ASP A 465 10.20 8.97 -8.42
C ASP A 465 11.49 9.35 -9.16
N LYS A 466 11.40 10.09 -10.28
CA LYS A 466 12.56 10.57 -11.05
C LYS A 466 12.98 12.00 -10.71
N LEU A 467 12.26 12.68 -9.82
CA LEU A 467 12.62 14.03 -9.37
C LEU A 467 13.86 14.02 -8.46
N SER A 468 14.64 15.11 -8.47
CA SER A 468 15.67 15.33 -7.44
C SER A 468 15.03 15.48 -6.05
N GLY A 469 15.83 15.38 -4.98
CA GLY A 469 15.35 15.59 -3.60
C GLY A 469 14.59 16.91 -3.44
N GLY A 470 15.24 18.02 -3.83
CA GLY A 470 14.62 19.34 -3.75
C GLY A 470 13.35 19.46 -4.60
N GLN A 471 13.35 18.97 -5.85
CA GLN A 471 12.16 19.00 -6.72
C GLN A 471 10.98 18.22 -6.13
N ARG A 472 11.25 17.08 -5.48
CA ARG A 472 10.23 16.26 -4.83
C ARG A 472 9.66 16.94 -3.59
N LYS A 473 10.49 17.62 -2.78
CA LYS A 473 10.00 18.45 -1.67
C LYS A 473 9.09 19.55 -2.17
N ARG A 474 9.46 20.26 -3.24
CA ARG A 474 8.59 21.27 -3.88
C ARG A 474 7.27 20.64 -4.33
N ALA A 475 7.27 19.44 -4.90
CA ALA A 475 6.03 18.76 -5.28
C ALA A 475 5.15 18.39 -4.07
N SER A 476 5.76 18.10 -2.91
CA SER A 476 5.02 17.88 -1.65
C SER A 476 4.35 19.16 -1.14
N VAL A 477 5.05 20.30 -1.24
CA VAL A 477 4.52 21.64 -0.95
C VAL A 477 3.40 22.01 -1.94
N ALA A 478 3.58 21.70 -3.22
CA ALA A 478 2.61 21.97 -4.28
C ALA A 478 1.23 21.38 -3.97
N LEU A 479 1.18 20.16 -3.41
CA LEU A 479 -0.08 19.51 -3.02
C LEU A 479 -0.84 20.31 -1.95
N GLU A 480 -0.14 20.93 -1.01
CA GLU A 480 -0.76 21.78 0.02
C GLU A 480 -1.17 23.14 -0.55
N LEU A 481 -0.43 23.70 -1.51
CA LEU A 481 -0.78 24.98 -2.13
C LEU A 481 -2.02 24.93 -3.05
N LEU A 482 -2.53 23.74 -3.38
CA LEU A 482 -3.72 23.59 -4.22
C LEU A 482 -4.97 24.29 -3.63
N THR A 483 -5.08 24.37 -2.31
CA THR A 483 -6.19 25.04 -1.61
C THR A 483 -5.88 26.48 -1.23
N GLY A 484 -4.71 27.00 -1.61
CA GLY A 484 -4.27 28.36 -1.29
C GLY A 484 -4.20 28.68 0.21
N PRO A 485 -3.54 27.86 1.06
CA PRO A 485 -3.49 28.10 2.49
C PRO A 485 -2.74 29.39 2.83
N SER A 486 -3.23 30.10 3.85
CA SER A 486 -2.64 31.32 4.40
C SER A 486 -1.54 31.02 5.43
N LEU A 487 -1.65 29.89 6.14
CA LEU A 487 -0.62 29.36 7.04
C LEU A 487 0.00 28.10 6.43
N LEU A 488 1.31 28.08 6.24
CA LEU A 488 2.06 26.93 5.75
C LEU A 488 3.06 26.46 6.82
N ILE A 489 2.89 25.23 7.29
CA ILE A 489 3.75 24.62 8.31
C ILE A 489 4.53 23.47 7.67
N LEU A 490 5.85 23.48 7.80
CA LEU A 490 6.72 22.46 7.21
C LEU A 490 7.59 21.80 8.28
N ASP A 491 7.57 20.49 8.32
CA ASP A 491 8.45 19.69 9.16
C ASP A 491 9.70 19.29 8.38
N GLU A 492 10.87 19.74 8.83
CA GLU A 492 12.19 19.48 8.26
C GLU A 492 12.25 19.42 6.72
N PRO A 493 11.88 20.50 6.01
CA PRO A 493 11.77 20.46 4.55
C PRO A 493 13.10 20.34 3.82
N THR A 494 14.22 20.49 4.54
CA THR A 494 15.58 20.50 3.99
C THR A 494 16.39 19.27 4.41
N SER A 495 15.78 18.36 5.19
CA SER A 495 16.42 17.12 5.66
C SER A 495 16.80 16.20 4.50
N GLY A 496 18.03 15.70 4.53
CA GLY A 496 18.55 14.79 3.50
C GLY A 496 18.81 15.43 2.13
N LEU A 497 18.79 16.77 2.02
CA LEU A 497 19.17 17.51 0.82
C LEU A 497 20.64 17.93 0.88
N ASP A 498 21.27 18.07 -0.30
CA ASP A 498 22.57 18.74 -0.38
C ASP A 498 22.44 20.24 -0.05
N PRO A 499 23.54 20.93 0.33
CA PRO A 499 23.47 22.33 0.73
C PRO A 499 22.92 23.30 -0.34
N ALA A 500 23.05 22.96 -1.63
CA ALA A 500 22.56 23.78 -2.73
C ALA A 500 21.04 23.68 -2.88
N LEU A 501 20.50 22.46 -2.79
CA LEU A 501 19.06 22.18 -2.80
C LEU A 501 18.39 22.70 -1.52
N ASP A 502 19.05 22.62 -0.36
CA ASP A 502 18.60 23.24 0.90
C ASP A 502 18.35 24.74 0.69
N ARG A 503 19.34 25.47 0.14
CA ARG A 503 19.21 26.90 -0.18
C ARG A 503 18.03 27.19 -1.09
N GLN A 504 17.82 26.37 -2.13
CA GLN A 504 16.72 26.55 -3.07
C GLN A 504 15.35 26.39 -2.39
N VAL A 505 15.20 25.37 -1.53
CA VAL A 505 13.96 25.15 -0.77
C VAL A 505 13.72 26.30 0.20
N MET A 506 14.72 26.74 0.97
CA MET A 506 14.58 27.89 1.88
C MET A 506 14.26 29.19 1.14
N SER A 507 14.86 29.42 -0.03
CA SER A 507 14.56 30.58 -0.88
C SER A 507 13.13 30.54 -1.41
N MET A 508 12.61 29.36 -1.75
CA MET A 508 11.22 29.18 -2.14
C MET A 508 10.27 29.48 -0.96
N LEU A 509 10.54 28.97 0.24
CA LEU A 509 9.73 29.25 1.43
C LEU A 509 9.73 30.75 1.77
N ARG A 510 10.89 31.41 1.64
CA ARG A 510 11.02 32.86 1.74
C ARG A 510 10.11 33.58 0.74
N ARG A 511 10.10 33.18 -0.54
CA ARG A 511 9.20 33.76 -1.55
C ARG A 511 7.72 33.54 -1.22
N LEU A 512 7.35 32.37 -0.70
CA LEU A 512 5.97 32.10 -0.26
C LEU A 512 5.56 33.01 0.91
N ALA A 513 6.48 33.27 1.84
CA ALA A 513 6.27 34.25 2.90
C ALA A 513 6.19 35.68 2.32
N ASP A 514 7.09 36.06 1.42
CA ASP A 514 7.00 37.38 0.75
C ASP A 514 5.70 37.54 -0.03
N ALA A 515 5.10 36.44 -0.52
CA ALA A 515 3.76 36.38 -1.12
C ALA A 515 2.59 36.64 -0.12
N GLY A 516 2.89 36.87 1.16
CA GLY A 516 1.92 37.23 2.21
C GLY A 516 1.53 36.09 3.14
N ARG A 517 1.99 34.86 2.88
CA ARG A 517 1.67 33.69 3.71
C ARG A 517 2.46 33.71 5.01
N THR A 518 1.88 33.16 6.07
CA THR A 518 2.60 32.86 7.31
C THR A 518 3.29 31.51 7.13
N VAL A 519 4.62 31.47 7.19
CA VAL A 519 5.38 30.23 6.97
C VAL A 519 6.13 29.83 8.22
N VAL A 520 5.82 28.67 8.78
CA VAL A 520 6.51 28.08 9.93
C VAL A 520 7.30 26.87 9.46
N VAL A 521 8.61 26.87 9.69
CA VAL A 521 9.49 25.77 9.28
C VAL A 521 10.24 25.20 10.48
N VAL A 522 10.09 23.90 10.72
CA VAL A 522 10.97 23.17 11.63
C VAL A 522 12.23 22.80 10.86
N THR A 523 13.41 23.13 11.38
CA THR A 523 14.68 22.80 10.73
C THR A 523 15.75 22.45 11.75
N HIS A 524 16.63 21.51 11.39
CA HIS A 524 17.89 21.26 12.09
C HIS A 524 19.08 21.92 11.38
N SER A 525 18.90 22.42 10.14
CA SER A 525 19.90 23.18 9.39
C SER A 525 19.93 24.63 9.88
N LEU A 526 21.09 25.03 10.38
CA LEU A 526 21.34 26.36 10.94
C LEU A 526 21.84 27.35 9.88
N THR A 527 22.30 26.84 8.74
CA THR A 527 22.98 27.58 7.66
C THR A 527 22.16 28.74 7.11
N TYR A 528 20.83 28.58 7.03
CA TYR A 528 19.93 29.52 6.38
C TYR A 528 18.96 30.20 7.34
N LEU A 529 19.23 30.19 8.65
CA LEU A 529 18.38 30.87 9.64
C LEU A 529 18.34 32.39 9.42
N THR A 530 19.39 32.97 8.81
CA THR A 530 19.43 34.39 8.44
C THR A 530 18.38 34.78 7.40
N MET A 531 17.80 33.82 6.65
CA MET A 531 16.68 34.05 5.73
C MET A 531 15.32 34.17 6.45
N CYS A 532 15.26 33.73 7.71
CA CYS A 532 14.05 33.74 8.53
C CYS A 532 13.88 35.10 9.21
N ASP A 533 12.64 35.58 9.33
CA ASP A 533 12.35 36.81 10.07
C ASP A 533 12.35 36.58 11.58
N GLN A 534 12.09 35.34 12.00
CA GLN A 534 11.99 34.94 13.39
C GLN A 534 12.51 33.52 13.60
N VAL A 535 13.09 33.27 14.77
CA VAL A 535 13.53 31.98 15.28
C VAL A 535 12.83 31.74 16.61
N LEU A 536 12.19 30.57 16.74
CA LEU A 536 11.71 29.99 17.98
C LEU A 536 12.66 28.86 18.37
N LEU A 537 13.41 29.05 19.45
CA LEU A 537 14.31 28.06 20.02
C LEU A 537 13.61 27.32 21.16
N LEU A 538 13.41 26.03 20.98
CA LEU A 538 12.89 25.13 22.00
C LEU A 538 14.01 24.41 22.76
N ALA A 539 13.85 24.33 24.07
CA ALA A 539 14.67 23.53 24.97
C ALA A 539 14.03 22.15 25.22
N PRO A 540 14.81 21.15 25.69
CA PRO A 540 14.26 19.90 26.21
C PRO A 540 13.12 20.11 27.21
N GLY A 541 12.12 19.22 27.20
CA GLY A 541 10.84 19.41 27.90
C GLY A 541 9.88 20.37 27.18
N GLY A 542 10.23 20.81 25.97
CA GLY A 542 9.35 21.63 25.15
C GLY A 542 9.11 23.02 25.72
N LYS A 543 10.17 23.64 26.21
CA LYS A 543 10.18 24.97 26.83
C LYS A 543 10.75 26.00 25.87
N THR A 544 10.27 27.24 25.91
CA THR A 544 10.78 28.32 25.05
C THR A 544 12.06 28.90 25.63
N ALA A 545 13.18 28.85 24.90
CA ALA A 545 14.45 29.47 25.28
C ALA A 545 14.68 30.81 24.57
N TYR A 546 14.14 30.98 23.36
CA TYR A 546 14.20 32.25 22.62
C TYR A 546 13.08 32.33 21.59
N ALA A 547 12.52 33.53 21.39
CA ALA A 547 11.58 33.82 20.32
C ALA A 547 11.84 35.24 19.80
N GLY A 548 12.33 35.37 18.56
CA GLY A 548 12.64 36.67 17.99
C GLY A 548 13.51 36.59 16.72
N PRO A 549 13.96 37.73 16.16
CA PRO A 549 14.81 37.76 14.98
C PRO A 549 16.13 36.99 15.17
N PRO A 550 16.68 36.31 14.14
CA PRO A 550 17.93 35.55 14.28
C PRO A 550 19.11 36.39 14.82
N ASN A 551 19.22 37.66 14.40
CA ASN A 551 20.28 38.56 14.83
C ASN A 551 20.16 39.04 16.29
N GLY A 552 19.01 38.82 16.94
CA GLY A 552 18.82 39.13 18.37
C GLY A 552 19.34 38.04 19.32
N ILE A 553 19.72 36.87 18.80
CA ILE A 553 20.09 35.70 19.62
C ILE A 553 21.30 35.98 20.52
N GLN A 554 22.30 36.70 20.01
CA GLN A 554 23.51 37.00 20.78
C GLN A 554 23.22 37.89 21.98
N ALA A 555 22.34 38.89 21.83
CA ALA A 555 21.90 39.72 22.94
C ALA A 555 21.05 38.90 23.94
N ALA A 556 20.32 37.90 23.45
CA ALA A 556 19.45 37.05 24.24
C ALA A 556 20.18 35.98 25.05
N ILE A 557 21.18 35.33 24.47
CA ILE A 557 21.85 34.14 25.06
C ILE A 557 23.30 34.44 25.45
N GLY A 558 23.92 35.49 24.89
CA GLY A 558 25.30 35.89 25.16
C GLY A 558 26.31 35.42 24.11
N THR A 559 25.91 34.53 23.19
CA THR A 559 26.73 34.06 22.06
C THR A 559 25.88 33.94 20.80
N SER A 560 26.51 34.06 19.63
CA SER A 560 25.91 33.78 18.32
C SER A 560 26.26 32.39 17.80
N ASP A 561 27.11 31.64 18.51
CA ASP A 561 27.47 30.27 18.14
C ASP A 561 26.35 29.31 18.51
N TRP A 562 25.74 28.71 17.49
CA TRP A 562 24.61 27.80 17.67
C TRP A 562 24.97 26.50 18.40
N ALA A 563 26.22 26.02 18.31
CA ALA A 563 26.66 24.83 19.02
C ALA A 563 26.68 25.09 20.53
N ASP A 564 27.23 26.23 20.94
CA ASP A 564 27.24 26.67 22.34
C ASP A 564 25.81 26.93 22.85
N ILE A 565 24.98 27.59 22.04
CA ILE A 565 23.56 27.82 22.37
C ILE A 565 22.84 26.49 22.62
N PHE A 566 22.96 25.51 21.73
CA PHE A 566 22.31 24.22 21.89
C PHE A 566 22.86 23.42 23.07
N ALA A 567 24.18 23.45 23.31
CA ALA A 567 24.78 22.80 24.48
C ALA A 567 24.25 23.40 25.79
N TRP A 568 24.18 24.72 25.88
CA TRP A 568 23.67 25.42 27.05
C TRP A 568 22.18 25.16 27.28
N VAL A 569 21.34 25.30 26.25
CA VAL A 569 19.89 25.08 26.33
C VAL A 569 19.56 23.61 26.64
N SER A 570 20.36 22.66 26.15
CA SER A 570 20.17 21.23 26.46
C SER A 570 20.49 20.90 27.92
N THR A 571 21.54 21.54 28.47
CA THR A 571 22.01 21.30 29.84
C THR A 571 21.16 22.04 30.86
N ASN A 572 20.65 23.23 30.53
CA ASN A 572 19.94 24.14 31.43
C ASN A 572 18.59 24.60 30.87
N PRO A 573 17.64 23.69 30.55
CA PRO A 573 16.38 24.04 29.90
C PRO A 573 15.51 24.99 30.74
N ASP A 574 15.45 24.78 32.05
CA ASP A 574 14.68 25.63 32.97
C ASP A 574 15.24 27.03 33.11
N ALA A 575 16.57 27.15 33.23
CA ALA A 575 17.22 28.45 33.30
C ALA A 575 17.05 29.23 32.00
N ALA A 576 17.14 28.57 30.85
CA ALA A 576 16.89 29.18 29.55
C ALA A 576 15.46 29.71 29.42
N HIS A 577 14.48 28.94 29.91
CA HIS A 577 13.09 29.34 29.91
C HIS A 577 12.80 30.51 30.86
N ALA A 578 13.32 30.45 32.08
CA ALA A 578 13.20 31.55 33.05
C ALA A 578 13.82 32.85 32.52
N ALA A 579 14.99 32.76 31.88
CA ALA A 579 15.64 33.91 31.24
C ALA A 579 14.82 34.49 30.08
N PHE A 580 14.16 33.64 29.30
CA PHE A 580 13.23 34.07 28.26
C PHE A 580 12.03 34.83 28.83
N LEU A 581 11.37 34.29 29.86
CA LEU A 581 10.22 34.93 30.51
C LEU A 581 10.59 36.26 31.15
N ALA A 582 11.74 36.35 31.82
CA ALA A 582 12.23 37.58 32.43
C ALA A 582 12.43 38.72 31.40
N ARG A 583 12.87 38.37 30.19
CA ARG A 583 13.05 39.34 29.08
C ARG A 583 11.75 39.69 28.37
N ASN A 584 10.73 38.84 28.50
CA ASN A 584 9.45 38.98 27.82
C ASN A 584 8.29 39.01 28.83
N PRO A 585 8.23 40.02 29.72
CA PRO A 585 7.23 40.08 30.78
C PRO A 585 5.79 40.13 30.23
N LYS A 586 5.59 40.68 29.02
CA LYS A 586 4.28 40.66 28.33
C LYS A 586 3.82 39.24 27.99
N VAL A 587 4.74 38.34 27.67
CA VAL A 587 4.44 36.92 27.42
C VAL A 587 4.07 36.21 28.74
N ALA A 588 4.74 36.59 29.84
CA ALA A 588 4.43 36.08 31.17
C ALA A 588 3.12 36.65 31.77
N GLN A 589 2.71 37.86 31.37
CA GLN A 589 1.55 38.58 31.89
C GLN A 589 0.29 38.51 31.02
N SER A 590 0.38 37.96 29.80
CA SER A 590 -0.79 37.85 28.90
C SER A 590 -1.83 36.93 29.55
N ALA A 591 -2.87 37.53 30.13
CA ALA A 591 -4.00 36.82 30.70
C ALA A 591 -4.66 35.96 29.62
N ALA A 592 -5.07 34.75 29.99
CA ALA A 592 -5.80 33.84 29.12
C ALA A 592 -6.96 34.61 28.45
N ALA A 593 -6.92 34.73 27.12
CA ALA A 593 -8.10 35.16 26.39
C ALA A 593 -9.22 34.18 26.75
N THR A 594 -10.29 34.70 27.35
CA THR A 594 -11.42 33.94 27.83
C THR A 594 -11.95 33.09 26.70
N THR A 595 -11.97 31.77 26.91
CA THR A 595 -12.50 30.78 25.98
C THR A 595 -13.98 31.13 25.73
N SER A 596 -14.32 31.66 24.55
CA SER A 596 -15.69 31.56 24.08
C SER A 596 -15.98 30.06 23.96
N ALA A 597 -17.01 29.59 24.65
CA ALA A 597 -17.41 28.20 24.60
C ALA A 597 -17.60 27.81 23.13
N ALA A 598 -16.75 26.89 22.66
CA ALA A 598 -16.80 26.39 21.30
C ALA A 598 -18.24 25.95 20.99
N GLY A 599 -18.88 26.61 20.04
CA GLY A 599 -20.12 26.12 19.46
C GLY A 599 -19.90 24.70 18.94
N PRO A 600 -20.96 23.86 18.86
CA PRO A 600 -20.81 22.50 18.38
C PRO A 600 -20.11 22.49 17.02
N LEU A 601 -19.02 21.71 16.94
CA LEU A 601 -18.24 21.49 15.72
C LEU A 601 -19.20 21.16 14.58
N GLY A 602 -19.42 22.13 13.68
CA GLY A 602 -20.26 21.91 12.52
C GLY A 602 -19.71 20.73 11.72
N GLU A 603 -20.55 19.75 11.39
CA GLU A 603 -20.08 18.62 10.59
C GLU A 603 -19.51 19.15 9.25
N PRO A 604 -18.30 18.69 8.86
CA PRO A 604 -17.68 19.15 7.63
C PRO A 604 -18.59 18.85 6.45
N ALA A 605 -18.65 19.79 5.50
CA ALA A 605 -19.39 19.58 4.27
C ALA A 605 -18.85 18.33 3.55
N ARG A 606 -19.68 17.28 3.51
CA ARG A 606 -19.31 16.01 2.90
C ARG A 606 -19.34 16.16 1.39
N ALA A 607 -18.18 16.15 0.75
CA ALA A 607 -18.12 16.02 -0.70
C ALA A 607 -18.81 14.72 -1.15
N SER A 608 -19.41 14.72 -2.34
CA SER A 608 -20.14 13.58 -2.88
C SER A 608 -19.27 12.32 -2.92
N THR A 609 -19.64 11.29 -2.16
CA THR A 609 -18.89 10.02 -2.03
C THR A 609 -18.69 9.34 -3.39
N THR A 610 -19.68 9.45 -4.29
CA THR A 610 -19.63 8.87 -5.65
C THR A 610 -18.50 9.44 -6.51
N ARG A 611 -18.31 10.77 -6.51
CA ARG A 611 -17.21 11.42 -7.24
C ARG A 611 -15.85 11.06 -6.65
N GLN A 612 -15.75 10.95 -5.33
CA GLN A 612 -14.54 10.49 -4.67
C GLN A 612 -14.20 9.07 -5.15
N VAL A 613 -15.18 8.15 -5.14
CA VAL A 613 -15.02 6.79 -5.68
C VAL A 613 -14.51 6.81 -7.12
N ALA A 614 -15.15 7.54 -8.02
CA ALA A 614 -14.76 7.59 -9.45
C ALA A 614 -13.35 8.19 -9.65
N THR A 615 -12.94 9.14 -8.82
CA THR A 615 -11.60 9.74 -8.88
C THR A 615 -10.54 8.78 -8.36
N LEU A 616 -10.81 8.13 -7.23
CA LEU A 616 -9.93 7.14 -6.62
C LEU A 616 -9.79 5.89 -7.51
N ALA A 617 -10.88 5.44 -8.13
CA ALA A 617 -10.85 4.29 -9.05
C ALA A 617 -9.96 4.59 -10.27
N ARG A 618 -10.13 5.76 -10.91
CA ARG A 618 -9.27 6.19 -12.02
C ARG A 618 -7.80 6.33 -11.59
N ARG A 619 -7.55 6.87 -10.39
CA ARG A 619 -6.21 6.93 -9.81
C ARG A 619 -5.62 5.53 -9.62
N GLN A 620 -6.38 4.60 -9.05
CA GLN A 620 -5.95 3.22 -8.79
C GLN A 620 -5.56 2.51 -10.08
N VAL A 621 -6.42 2.55 -11.10
CA VAL A 621 -6.13 1.97 -12.42
C VAL A 621 -4.85 2.59 -12.99
N ARG A 622 -4.68 3.92 -12.88
CA ARG A 622 -3.49 4.59 -13.38
C ARG A 622 -2.22 4.19 -12.62
N LEU A 623 -2.31 3.97 -11.30
CA LEU A 623 -1.18 3.53 -10.48
C LEU A 623 -0.72 2.13 -10.87
N VAL A 624 -1.66 1.19 -11.09
CA VAL A 624 -1.36 -0.18 -11.55
C VAL A 624 -0.56 -0.12 -12.86
N PHE A 625 -1.03 0.64 -13.85
CA PHE A 625 -0.33 0.77 -15.15
C PHE A 625 0.91 1.68 -15.14
N ALA A 626 1.12 2.47 -14.08
CA ALA A 626 2.30 3.34 -13.97
C ALA A 626 3.57 2.56 -13.59
N ASP A 627 3.43 1.41 -12.92
CA ASP A 627 4.52 0.48 -12.67
C ASP A 627 4.56 -0.59 -13.77
N ARG A 628 5.43 -0.41 -14.76
CA ARG A 628 5.52 -1.33 -15.92
C ARG A 628 5.89 -2.76 -15.52
N GLY A 629 6.77 -2.92 -14.54
CA GLY A 629 7.21 -4.24 -14.10
C GLY A 629 6.08 -4.97 -13.39
N TYR A 630 5.41 -4.29 -12.47
CA TYR A 630 4.26 -4.85 -11.78
C TYR A 630 3.06 -5.08 -12.70
N ALA A 631 2.76 -4.15 -13.61
CA ALA A 631 1.69 -4.31 -14.59
C ALA A 631 1.93 -5.50 -15.53
N LEU A 632 3.16 -5.65 -16.05
CA LEU A 632 3.52 -6.79 -16.89
C LEU A 632 3.38 -8.10 -16.11
N PHE A 633 3.86 -8.14 -14.86
CA PHE A 633 3.69 -9.29 -13.99
C PHE A 633 2.20 -9.66 -13.81
N LEU A 634 1.33 -8.70 -13.48
CA LEU A 634 -0.11 -8.96 -13.31
C LEU A 634 -0.81 -9.40 -14.60
N VAL A 635 -0.37 -8.90 -15.75
CA VAL A 635 -0.91 -9.32 -17.06
C VAL A 635 -0.47 -10.75 -17.40
N LEU A 636 0.78 -11.11 -17.15
CA LEU A 636 1.31 -12.45 -17.43
C LEU A 636 0.84 -13.51 -16.43
N LEU A 637 0.59 -13.13 -15.19
CA LEU A 637 0.20 -14.02 -14.09
C LEU A 637 -0.92 -15.01 -14.45
N PRO A 638 -2.10 -14.60 -14.97
CA PRO A 638 -3.17 -15.55 -15.34
C PRO A 638 -2.76 -16.50 -16.48
N PHE A 639 -1.91 -16.07 -17.41
CA PHE A 639 -1.43 -16.95 -18.48
C PHE A 639 -0.45 -17.99 -17.96
N ILE A 640 0.45 -17.61 -17.05
CA ILE A 640 1.39 -18.55 -16.42
C ILE A 640 0.62 -19.60 -15.62
N LEU A 641 -0.33 -19.17 -14.80
CA LEU A 641 -1.13 -20.07 -13.97
C LEU A 641 -2.07 -20.95 -14.81
N GLY A 642 -2.67 -20.39 -15.86
CA GLY A 642 -3.45 -21.16 -16.83
C GLY A 642 -2.59 -22.16 -17.60
N ALA A 643 -1.41 -21.77 -18.09
CA ALA A 643 -0.50 -22.66 -18.81
C ALA A 643 0.00 -23.82 -17.94
N LEU A 644 0.20 -23.60 -16.64
CA LEU A 644 0.57 -24.67 -15.71
C LEU A 644 -0.48 -25.79 -15.66
N SER A 645 -1.76 -25.47 -15.92
CA SER A 645 -2.83 -26.48 -16.00
C SER A 645 -2.73 -27.38 -17.23
N LEU A 646 -2.08 -26.90 -18.30
CA LEU A 646 -1.86 -27.69 -19.51
C LEU A 646 -0.78 -28.77 -19.32
N VAL A 647 0.04 -28.65 -18.28
CA VAL A 647 1.09 -29.63 -17.92
C VAL A 647 0.52 -30.86 -17.23
N VAL A 648 -0.69 -30.77 -16.67
CA VAL A 648 -1.38 -31.90 -16.04
C VAL A 648 -1.52 -33.02 -17.10
N PRO A 649 -1.14 -34.28 -16.84
CA PRO A 649 -1.29 -35.34 -17.82
C PRO A 649 -2.77 -35.74 -17.98
N GLY A 650 -3.20 -35.98 -19.22
CA GLY A 650 -4.57 -36.43 -19.55
C GLY A 650 -5.23 -35.69 -20.71
N GLU A 651 -6.39 -36.20 -21.12
CA GLU A 651 -7.20 -35.69 -22.26
C GLU A 651 -8.69 -35.52 -21.89
N VAL A 652 -9.10 -35.91 -20.67
CA VAL A 652 -10.50 -35.83 -20.22
C VAL A 652 -10.84 -34.45 -19.64
N GLY A 653 -9.83 -33.71 -19.18
CA GLY A 653 -9.97 -32.36 -18.66
C GLY A 653 -10.84 -32.30 -17.41
N LEU A 654 -11.86 -31.44 -17.42
CA LEU A 654 -12.88 -31.35 -16.36
C LEU A 654 -14.09 -32.27 -16.61
N GLY A 655 -13.95 -33.23 -17.54
CA GLY A 655 -14.93 -34.27 -17.82
C GLY A 655 -14.74 -35.54 -16.98
N GLU A 656 -15.52 -36.57 -17.27
CA GLU A 656 -15.57 -37.82 -16.49
C GLU A 656 -14.34 -38.70 -16.74
N ALA A 657 -13.50 -38.88 -15.72
CA ALA A 657 -12.33 -39.73 -15.77
C ALA A 657 -12.68 -41.17 -15.35
N THR A 658 -11.98 -42.15 -15.89
CA THR A 658 -12.16 -43.57 -15.56
C THR A 658 -11.02 -44.09 -14.69
N THR A 659 -11.28 -45.06 -13.81
CA THR A 659 -10.25 -45.67 -12.94
C THR A 659 -9.14 -46.38 -13.72
N THR A 660 -9.45 -46.85 -14.92
CA THR A 660 -8.52 -47.56 -15.83
C THR A 660 -7.95 -46.67 -16.94
N GLY A 661 -8.32 -45.38 -16.98
CA GLY A 661 -7.81 -44.42 -17.96
C GLY A 661 -6.37 -43.97 -17.65
N GLY A 662 -5.69 -43.35 -18.62
CA GLY A 662 -4.28 -42.94 -18.47
C GLY A 662 -4.02 -41.82 -17.44
N SER A 663 -5.07 -41.18 -16.89
CA SER A 663 -4.94 -40.02 -15.98
C SER A 663 -6.19 -39.83 -15.07
N PRO A 664 -6.49 -40.79 -14.18
CA PRO A 664 -7.72 -40.79 -13.37
C PRO A 664 -7.86 -39.62 -12.38
N ASN A 665 -6.78 -38.88 -12.12
CA ASN A 665 -6.75 -37.72 -11.21
C ASN A 665 -6.81 -36.37 -11.93
N GLU A 666 -6.91 -36.35 -13.26
CA GLU A 666 -6.85 -35.11 -14.05
C GLU A 666 -7.88 -34.05 -13.62
N PRO A 667 -9.19 -34.35 -13.48
CA PRO A 667 -10.18 -33.34 -13.09
C PRO A 667 -9.90 -32.72 -11.72
N THR A 668 -9.49 -33.55 -10.74
CA THR A 668 -9.12 -33.10 -9.40
C THR A 668 -7.90 -32.17 -9.44
N GLN A 669 -6.86 -32.54 -10.17
CA GLN A 669 -5.62 -31.74 -10.27
C GLN A 669 -5.89 -30.39 -10.96
N LEU A 670 -6.66 -30.38 -12.04
CA LEU A 670 -7.04 -29.15 -12.74
C LEU A 670 -7.86 -28.22 -11.85
N LEU A 671 -8.83 -28.76 -11.10
CA LEU A 671 -9.67 -27.97 -10.20
C LEU A 671 -8.87 -27.38 -9.02
N ILE A 672 -7.98 -28.17 -8.42
CA ILE A 672 -7.08 -27.70 -7.35
C ILE A 672 -6.23 -26.55 -7.86
N LEU A 673 -5.62 -26.71 -9.03
CA LEU A 673 -4.76 -25.69 -9.62
C LEU A 673 -5.52 -24.42 -9.99
N ALA A 674 -6.72 -24.54 -10.58
CA ALA A 674 -7.56 -23.40 -10.92
C ALA A 674 -8.00 -22.61 -9.68
N ASN A 675 -8.38 -23.30 -8.60
CA ASN A 675 -8.76 -22.65 -7.34
C ASN A 675 -7.56 -21.95 -6.66
N ILE A 676 -6.40 -22.61 -6.60
CA ILE A 676 -5.16 -21.99 -6.07
C ILE A 676 -4.77 -20.79 -6.91
N ALA A 677 -4.87 -20.88 -8.23
CA ALA A 677 -4.62 -19.76 -9.12
C ALA A 677 -5.53 -18.58 -8.82
N ALA A 678 -6.84 -18.80 -8.62
CA ALA A 678 -7.80 -17.76 -8.24
C ALA A 678 -7.41 -17.07 -6.92
N VAL A 679 -7.05 -17.84 -5.90
CA VAL A 679 -6.63 -17.30 -4.59
C VAL A 679 -5.32 -16.51 -4.70
N PHE A 680 -4.33 -17.06 -5.42
CA PHE A 680 -3.03 -16.41 -5.60
C PHE A 680 -3.15 -15.10 -6.39
N MET A 681 -3.88 -15.11 -7.50
CA MET A 681 -4.15 -13.92 -8.30
C MET A 681 -4.87 -12.85 -7.48
N GLY A 682 -5.94 -13.23 -6.78
CA GLY A 682 -6.72 -12.32 -5.94
C GLY A 682 -5.85 -11.65 -4.86
N THR A 683 -5.15 -12.45 -4.06
CA THR A 683 -4.29 -11.92 -2.98
C THR A 683 -3.13 -11.07 -3.53
N ALA A 684 -2.49 -11.47 -4.63
CA ALA A 684 -1.36 -10.74 -5.24
C ALA A 684 -1.74 -9.35 -5.78
N LEU A 685 -3.00 -9.14 -6.19
CA LEU A 685 -3.50 -7.84 -6.66
C LEU A 685 -3.47 -6.76 -5.57
N THR A 686 -3.68 -7.12 -4.30
CA THR A 686 -4.02 -6.14 -3.25
C THR A 686 -3.12 -6.15 -2.04
N ILE A 687 -2.29 -7.19 -1.84
CA ILE A 687 -1.52 -7.35 -0.60
C ILE A 687 -0.51 -6.21 -0.33
N ARG A 688 -0.02 -5.52 -1.38
CA ARG A 688 0.90 -4.37 -1.27
C ARG A 688 0.24 -3.01 -1.18
N ASP A 689 -1.06 -2.95 -1.39
CA ASP A 689 -1.74 -1.71 -1.74
C ASP A 689 -1.96 -0.78 -0.54
N LEU A 690 -2.58 -1.25 0.55
CA LEU A 690 -2.90 -0.39 1.71
C LEU A 690 -1.66 0.01 2.52
N VAL A 691 -0.74 -0.91 2.74
CA VAL A 691 0.50 -0.65 3.50
C VAL A 691 1.40 0.34 2.76
N GLY A 692 1.50 0.25 1.43
CA GLY A 692 2.28 1.18 0.60
C GLY A 692 1.70 2.59 0.54
N GLU A 693 0.39 2.74 0.69
CA GLU A 693 -0.31 4.03 0.58
C GLU A 693 -0.73 4.65 1.91
N ARG A 694 -0.48 3.99 3.04
CA ARG A 694 -1.02 4.37 4.35
C ARG A 694 -0.77 5.82 4.75
N THR A 695 0.43 6.33 4.49
CA THR A 695 0.81 7.72 4.81
C THR A 695 0.05 8.71 3.94
N ILE A 696 -0.11 8.41 2.65
CA ILE A 696 -0.89 9.22 1.69
C ILE A 696 -2.36 9.22 2.09
N PHE A 697 -2.94 8.06 2.36
CA PHE A 697 -4.35 7.94 2.76
C PHE A 697 -4.66 8.74 4.02
N ARG A 698 -3.82 8.65 5.06
CA ARG A 698 -4.02 9.42 6.31
C ARG A 698 -3.98 10.93 6.08
N ARG A 699 -3.08 11.41 5.21
CA ARG A 699 -2.99 12.82 4.81
C ARG A 699 -4.25 13.26 4.05
N GLU A 700 -4.72 12.46 3.11
CA GLU A 700 -5.94 12.78 2.35
C GLU A 700 -7.20 12.72 3.22
N GLN A 701 -7.24 11.81 4.20
CA GLN A 701 -8.32 11.67 5.17
C GLN A 701 -8.44 12.90 6.09
N ALA A 702 -7.32 13.48 6.52
CA ALA A 702 -7.31 14.73 7.30
C ALA A 702 -7.95 15.91 6.53
N VAL A 703 -7.95 15.86 5.20
CA VAL A 703 -8.54 16.89 4.32
C VAL A 703 -9.96 16.50 3.86
N GLY A 704 -10.54 15.41 4.37
CA GLY A 704 -11.96 15.06 4.16
C GLY A 704 -12.21 13.91 3.17
N LEU A 705 -11.20 13.09 2.86
CA LEU A 705 -11.39 11.85 2.10
C LEU A 705 -12.18 10.81 2.92
N SER A 706 -13.25 10.26 2.36
CA SER A 706 -14.03 9.20 3.01
C SER A 706 -13.30 7.85 2.98
N SER A 707 -13.13 7.22 4.15
CA SER A 707 -12.59 5.85 4.26
C SER A 707 -13.43 4.83 3.47
N GLY A 708 -14.75 5.03 3.43
CA GLY A 708 -15.67 4.18 2.68
C GLY A 708 -15.51 4.32 1.17
N ALA A 709 -15.40 5.57 0.68
CA ALA A 709 -15.14 5.82 -0.75
C ALA A 709 -13.83 5.20 -1.22
N TYR A 710 -12.79 5.31 -0.38
CA TYR A 710 -11.46 4.75 -0.65
C TYR A 710 -11.49 3.22 -0.74
N LEU A 711 -12.07 2.55 0.26
CA LEU A 711 -12.16 1.09 0.25
C LEU A 711 -13.03 0.58 -0.90
N PHE A 712 -14.19 1.19 -1.13
CA PHE A 712 -15.09 0.78 -2.20
C PHE A 712 -14.44 0.94 -3.59
N ALA A 713 -13.75 2.06 -3.83
CA ALA A 713 -13.03 2.26 -5.10
C ALA A 713 -11.97 1.17 -5.34
N LYS A 714 -11.22 0.78 -4.29
CA LYS A 714 -10.23 -0.29 -4.41
C LYS A 714 -10.89 -1.64 -4.67
N VAL A 715 -11.88 -2.03 -3.87
CA VAL A 715 -12.62 -3.29 -4.07
C VAL A 715 -13.21 -3.36 -5.47
N ALA A 716 -13.85 -2.29 -5.96
CA ALA A 716 -14.43 -2.26 -7.30
C ALA A 716 -13.37 -2.43 -8.40
N VAL A 717 -12.26 -1.69 -8.34
CA VAL A 717 -11.19 -1.79 -9.34
C VAL A 717 -10.55 -3.18 -9.33
N TYR A 718 -10.20 -3.70 -8.16
CA TYR A 718 -9.58 -5.02 -8.06
C TYR A 718 -10.52 -6.15 -8.41
N SER A 719 -11.83 -5.99 -8.20
CA SER A 719 -12.82 -6.95 -8.66
C SER A 719 -12.83 -7.06 -10.19
N VAL A 720 -12.73 -5.94 -10.92
CA VAL A 720 -12.62 -5.96 -12.39
C VAL A 720 -11.36 -6.71 -12.85
N PHE A 721 -10.21 -6.45 -12.21
CA PHE A 721 -8.98 -7.20 -12.53
C PHE A 721 -9.12 -8.70 -12.24
N ALA A 722 -9.68 -9.08 -11.08
CA ALA A 722 -9.90 -10.47 -10.70
C ALA A 722 -10.85 -11.20 -11.68
N VAL A 723 -11.94 -10.55 -12.09
CA VAL A 723 -12.92 -11.05 -13.08
C VAL A 723 -12.27 -11.33 -14.43
N ILE A 724 -11.39 -10.43 -14.90
CA ILE A 724 -10.65 -10.61 -16.16
C ILE A 724 -9.63 -11.74 -16.04
N GLN A 725 -8.84 -11.77 -14.95
CA GLN A 725 -7.82 -12.80 -14.73
C GLN A 725 -8.43 -14.20 -14.59
N ALA A 726 -9.54 -14.34 -13.86
CA ALA A 726 -10.28 -15.59 -13.74
C ALA A 726 -10.85 -16.05 -15.09
N ALA A 727 -11.29 -15.13 -15.95
CA ALA A 727 -11.80 -15.47 -17.28
C ALA A 727 -10.69 -16.05 -18.15
N ILE A 728 -9.48 -15.47 -18.10
CA ILE A 728 -8.31 -15.96 -18.84
C ILE A 728 -7.93 -17.37 -18.37
N VAL A 729 -7.81 -17.61 -17.06
CA VAL A 729 -7.49 -18.95 -16.53
C VAL A 729 -8.55 -19.97 -16.91
N THR A 730 -9.84 -19.63 -16.74
CA THR A 730 -10.95 -20.53 -17.09
C THR A 730 -10.93 -20.85 -18.59
N ALA A 731 -10.70 -19.86 -19.45
CA ALA A 731 -10.60 -20.07 -20.89
C ALA A 731 -9.43 -20.99 -21.26
N ILE A 732 -8.24 -20.79 -20.68
CA ILE A 732 -7.07 -21.64 -20.96
C ILE A 732 -7.34 -23.10 -20.54
N VAL A 733 -7.92 -23.31 -19.36
CA VAL A 733 -8.27 -24.66 -18.88
C VAL A 733 -9.32 -25.30 -19.79
N VAL A 734 -10.42 -24.60 -20.07
CA VAL A 734 -11.54 -25.16 -20.85
C VAL A 734 -11.13 -25.44 -22.30
N TYR A 735 -10.40 -24.54 -22.97
CA TYR A 735 -9.97 -24.75 -24.35
C TYR A 735 -8.79 -25.70 -24.48
N GLY A 736 -7.87 -25.69 -23.51
CA GLY A 736 -6.65 -26.50 -23.58
C GLY A 736 -6.81 -27.93 -23.06
N LYS A 737 -7.77 -28.17 -22.15
CA LYS A 737 -7.99 -29.47 -21.52
C LYS A 737 -9.40 -30.03 -21.65
N GLY A 738 -10.39 -29.18 -21.87
CA GLY A 738 -11.81 -29.58 -21.90
C GLY A 738 -12.57 -29.05 -20.69
N GLY A 739 -13.78 -28.55 -20.94
CA GLY A 739 -14.65 -27.96 -19.93
C GLY A 739 -15.51 -28.98 -19.17
N PRO A 740 -16.28 -28.51 -18.18
CA PRO A 740 -17.20 -29.36 -17.43
C PRO A 740 -18.26 -29.97 -18.35
N THR A 741 -18.51 -31.27 -18.21
CA THR A 741 -19.47 -32.03 -19.03
C THR A 741 -20.84 -32.21 -18.39
N GLN A 742 -20.96 -31.93 -17.09
CA GLN A 742 -22.21 -32.03 -16.35
C GLN A 742 -23.11 -30.82 -16.61
N GLY A 743 -24.38 -30.91 -16.22
CA GLY A 743 -25.37 -29.85 -16.45
C GLY A 743 -25.01 -28.52 -15.78
N ALA A 744 -25.57 -27.42 -16.27
CA ALA A 744 -25.44 -26.13 -15.60
C ALA A 744 -26.30 -26.08 -14.33
N LEU A 745 -25.82 -25.37 -13.30
CA LEU A 745 -26.53 -25.15 -12.05
C LEU A 745 -27.33 -23.84 -12.05
N VAL A 746 -26.74 -22.75 -12.54
CA VAL A 746 -27.33 -21.40 -12.47
C VAL A 746 -27.46 -20.72 -13.83
N LEU A 747 -26.36 -20.60 -14.57
CA LEU A 747 -26.28 -19.72 -15.75
C LEU A 747 -26.57 -20.43 -17.08
N GLY A 748 -27.14 -21.64 -17.04
CA GLY A 748 -27.48 -22.43 -18.24
C GLY A 748 -26.27 -22.98 -19.00
N ASN A 749 -25.04 -22.62 -18.62
CA ASN A 749 -23.80 -23.21 -19.12
C ASN A 749 -22.84 -23.47 -17.96
N PRO A 750 -22.35 -24.72 -17.76
CA PRO A 750 -21.51 -25.08 -16.62
C PRO A 750 -20.14 -24.38 -16.64
N VAL A 751 -19.65 -23.95 -17.82
CA VAL A 751 -18.42 -23.14 -17.92
C VAL A 751 -18.62 -21.77 -17.28
N TYR A 752 -19.80 -21.16 -17.40
CA TYR A 752 -20.08 -19.87 -16.76
C TYR A 752 -20.25 -20.01 -15.25
N ASP A 753 -20.83 -21.12 -14.77
CA ASP A 753 -20.95 -21.39 -13.33
C ASP A 753 -19.58 -21.61 -12.68
N LEU A 754 -18.67 -22.33 -13.37
CA LEU A 754 -17.28 -22.52 -12.96
C LEU A 754 -16.51 -21.19 -12.97
N TYR A 755 -16.64 -20.42 -14.05
CA TYR A 755 -16.05 -19.08 -14.15
C TYR A 755 -16.50 -18.18 -12.99
N LEU A 756 -17.79 -18.16 -12.67
CA LEU A 756 -18.34 -17.34 -11.60
C LEU A 756 -17.79 -17.76 -10.23
N ALA A 757 -17.64 -19.07 -9.97
CA ALA A 757 -17.04 -19.59 -8.75
C ALA A 757 -15.57 -19.15 -8.60
N LEU A 758 -14.77 -19.31 -9.65
CA LEU A 758 -13.36 -18.89 -9.65
C LEU A 758 -13.21 -17.36 -9.56
N ALA A 759 -14.05 -16.60 -10.25
CA ALA A 759 -14.05 -15.14 -10.21
C ALA A 759 -14.41 -14.61 -8.81
N LEU A 760 -15.46 -15.14 -8.17
CA LEU A 760 -15.82 -14.76 -6.80
C LEU A 760 -14.71 -15.13 -5.81
N THR A 761 -14.08 -16.30 -5.99
CA THR A 761 -12.94 -16.72 -5.17
C THR A 761 -11.77 -15.75 -5.28
N ALA A 762 -11.44 -15.31 -6.50
CA ALA A 762 -10.41 -14.30 -6.73
C ALA A 762 -10.77 -12.93 -6.13
N ILE A 763 -12.03 -12.49 -6.25
CA ILE A 763 -12.50 -11.23 -5.65
C ILE A 763 -12.38 -11.26 -4.12
N VAL A 764 -12.88 -12.32 -3.47
CA VAL A 764 -12.84 -12.44 -2.02
C VAL A 764 -11.40 -12.56 -1.53
N SER A 765 -10.56 -13.29 -2.26
CA SER A 765 -9.11 -13.37 -2.00
C SER A 765 -8.41 -12.01 -2.14
N ALA A 766 -8.86 -11.15 -3.07
CA ALA A 766 -8.39 -9.77 -3.16
C ALA A 766 -8.81 -8.93 -1.96
N VAL A 767 -10.02 -9.12 -1.42
CA VAL A 767 -10.43 -8.45 -0.18
C VAL A 767 -9.63 -8.96 1.03
N VAL A 768 -9.33 -10.25 1.10
CA VAL A 768 -8.43 -10.83 2.11
C VAL A 768 -7.01 -10.25 1.96
N GLY A 769 -6.52 -10.06 0.74
CA GLY A 769 -5.24 -9.37 0.51
C GLY A 769 -5.24 -7.93 1.05
N LEU A 770 -6.34 -7.18 0.89
CA LEU A 770 -6.50 -5.86 1.53
C LEU A 770 -6.51 -5.97 3.06
N LEU A 771 -7.17 -6.98 3.63
CA LEU A 771 -7.16 -7.25 5.07
C LEU A 771 -5.73 -7.46 5.57
N LEU A 772 -4.95 -8.32 4.93
CA LEU A 772 -3.55 -8.59 5.27
C LEU A 772 -2.68 -7.33 5.12
N SER A 773 -2.89 -6.57 4.04
CA SER A 773 -2.21 -5.29 3.81
C SER A 773 -2.50 -4.27 4.92
N SER A 774 -3.73 -4.26 5.46
CA SER A 774 -4.10 -3.38 6.58
C SER A 774 -3.46 -3.77 7.92
N LEU A 775 -3.09 -5.05 8.08
CA LEU A 775 -2.45 -5.60 9.27
C LEU A 775 -0.92 -5.44 9.23
N ALA A 776 -0.33 -5.47 8.04
CA ALA A 776 1.10 -5.32 7.84
C ALA A 776 1.59 -3.94 8.34
N ARG A 777 2.73 -3.94 9.04
CA ARG A 777 3.37 -2.70 9.51
C ARG A 777 4.37 -2.15 8.50
N SER A 778 4.97 -3.01 7.68
CA SER A 778 5.96 -2.65 6.66
C SER A 778 5.77 -3.46 5.38
N ASN A 779 6.38 -2.98 4.29
CA ASN A 779 6.38 -3.70 3.01
C ASN A 779 7.15 -5.03 3.05
N GLU A 780 8.06 -5.20 4.01
CA GLU A 780 8.88 -6.41 4.18
C GLU A 780 8.05 -7.59 4.73
N GLN A 781 7.02 -7.31 5.53
CA GLN A 781 6.16 -8.35 6.12
C GLN A 781 5.20 -9.00 5.12
N ILE A 782 5.01 -8.38 3.95
CA ILE A 782 4.01 -8.78 2.97
C ILE A 782 4.32 -10.15 2.36
N LEU A 783 5.57 -10.38 1.97
CA LEU A 783 5.94 -11.60 1.25
C LEU A 783 5.79 -12.85 2.13
N PRO A 784 6.28 -12.86 3.40
CA PRO A 784 6.00 -13.97 4.32
C PRO A 784 4.50 -14.22 4.54
N MET A 785 3.70 -13.15 4.70
CA MET A 785 2.25 -13.28 4.87
C MET A 785 1.57 -13.89 3.64
N LEU A 786 2.00 -13.51 2.43
CA LEU A 786 1.50 -14.08 1.19
C LEU A 786 1.77 -15.59 1.12
N VAL A 787 3.00 -16.01 1.41
CA VAL A 787 3.41 -17.42 1.38
C VAL A 787 2.57 -18.24 2.36
N VAL A 788 2.43 -17.78 3.60
CA VAL A 788 1.62 -18.46 4.62
C VAL A 788 0.16 -18.60 4.17
N VAL A 789 -0.43 -17.56 3.61
CA VAL A 789 -1.82 -17.59 3.15
C VAL A 789 -2.02 -18.54 1.98
N ILE A 790 -1.06 -18.61 1.04
CA ILE A 790 -1.10 -19.57 -0.06
C ILE A 790 -0.95 -21.00 0.48
N MET A 791 0.02 -21.25 1.37
CA MET A 791 0.22 -22.57 1.98
C MET A 791 -1.02 -23.05 2.72
N LEU A 792 -1.64 -22.18 3.54
CA LEU A 792 -2.90 -22.49 4.21
C LEU A 792 -4.03 -22.74 3.19
N SER A 793 -4.09 -21.95 2.11
CA SER A 793 -5.11 -22.12 1.07
C SER A 793 -4.99 -23.47 0.35
N ILE A 794 -3.76 -23.94 0.09
CA ILE A 794 -3.51 -25.26 -0.50
C ILE A 794 -4.00 -26.36 0.45
N VAL A 795 -3.54 -26.33 1.70
CA VAL A 795 -3.79 -27.37 2.71
C VAL A 795 -5.27 -27.46 3.07
N PHE A 796 -5.93 -26.32 3.28
CA PHE A 796 -7.29 -26.26 3.81
C PHE A 796 -8.38 -26.11 2.72
N SER A 797 -8.02 -26.15 1.43
CA SER A 797 -9.02 -26.16 0.35
C SER A 797 -9.90 -27.41 0.34
N GLY A 798 -9.39 -28.52 0.88
CA GLY A 798 -10.03 -29.84 0.88
C GLY A 798 -9.70 -30.71 -0.33
N GLY A 799 -9.07 -30.15 -1.38
CA GLY A 799 -8.75 -30.90 -2.60
C GLY A 799 -7.52 -31.79 -2.51
N LEU A 800 -6.39 -31.27 -2.00
CA LEU A 800 -5.15 -32.05 -1.88
C LEU A 800 -5.13 -32.92 -0.63
N ILE A 801 -5.62 -32.37 0.48
CA ILE A 801 -5.72 -33.04 1.78
C ILE A 801 -7.19 -33.00 2.17
N PRO A 802 -7.84 -34.15 2.38
CA PRO A 802 -9.23 -34.16 2.81
C PRO A 802 -9.34 -33.57 4.21
N VAL A 803 -10.14 -32.51 4.33
CA VAL A 803 -10.43 -31.82 5.60
C VAL A 803 -11.72 -32.33 6.24
N THR A 804 -12.62 -32.92 5.45
CA THR A 804 -13.97 -33.32 5.84
C THR A 804 -13.96 -34.51 6.78
N GLY A 805 -14.76 -34.46 7.85
CA GLY A 805 -14.81 -35.50 8.88
C GLY A 805 -13.66 -35.44 9.91
N ARG A 806 -12.75 -34.46 9.78
CA ARG A 806 -11.64 -34.24 10.72
C ARG A 806 -11.92 -33.05 11.62
N VAL A 807 -12.38 -33.34 12.83
CA VAL A 807 -12.67 -32.32 13.86
C VAL A 807 -11.42 -31.45 14.12
N GLY A 808 -11.63 -30.14 14.18
CA GLY A 808 -10.59 -29.10 14.27
C GLY A 808 -10.11 -28.63 12.90
N LEU A 809 -9.68 -29.55 12.04
CA LEU A 809 -9.16 -29.23 10.71
C LEU A 809 -10.27 -28.69 9.79
N GLU A 810 -11.45 -29.32 9.84
CA GLU A 810 -12.63 -28.91 9.08
C GLU A 810 -13.08 -27.49 9.48
N GLN A 811 -13.19 -27.23 10.79
CA GLN A 811 -13.62 -25.92 11.30
C GLN A 811 -12.63 -24.81 10.96
N ALA A 812 -11.33 -25.11 10.95
CA ALA A 812 -10.31 -24.15 10.52
C ALA A 812 -10.44 -23.78 9.03
N SER A 813 -10.85 -24.74 8.19
CA SER A 813 -11.03 -24.50 6.74
C SER A 813 -12.14 -23.50 6.42
N PHE A 814 -13.16 -23.38 7.28
CA PHE A 814 -14.32 -22.49 7.04
C PHE A 814 -13.98 -21.01 6.96
N PHE A 815 -12.84 -20.59 7.51
CA PHE A 815 -12.38 -19.20 7.48
C PHE A 815 -11.56 -18.85 6.23
N LEU A 816 -11.26 -19.83 5.37
CA LEU A 816 -10.42 -19.65 4.20
C LEU A 816 -11.27 -19.62 2.92
N PRO A 817 -11.15 -18.57 2.08
CA PRO A 817 -11.88 -18.49 0.81
C PRO A 817 -11.63 -19.69 -0.11
N ALA A 818 -10.41 -20.27 -0.04
CA ALA A 818 -10.00 -21.41 -0.85
C ALA A 818 -10.89 -22.65 -0.66
N ARG A 819 -11.45 -22.86 0.54
CA ARG A 819 -12.35 -23.99 0.86
C ARG A 819 -13.67 -23.88 0.11
N TRP A 820 -14.28 -22.71 0.17
CA TRP A 820 -15.57 -22.42 -0.44
C TRP A 820 -15.45 -22.27 -1.96
N GLY A 821 -14.35 -21.68 -2.44
CA GLY A 821 -14.06 -21.61 -3.88
C GLY A 821 -13.84 -22.98 -4.51
N PHE A 822 -13.12 -23.88 -3.81
CA PHE A 822 -12.95 -25.26 -4.26
C PHE A 822 -14.27 -26.02 -4.25
N ALA A 823 -15.05 -25.92 -3.17
CA ALA A 823 -16.34 -26.58 -3.05
C ALA A 823 -17.35 -26.13 -4.13
N ALA A 824 -17.48 -24.82 -4.34
CA ALA A 824 -18.33 -24.27 -5.40
C ALA A 824 -17.91 -24.79 -6.78
N SER A 825 -16.62 -24.80 -7.08
CA SER A 825 -16.10 -25.30 -8.36
C SER A 825 -16.26 -26.81 -8.50
N ALA A 826 -16.10 -27.58 -7.41
CA ALA A 826 -16.29 -29.03 -7.36
C ALA A 826 -17.76 -29.41 -7.57
N SER A 827 -18.68 -28.64 -7.00
CA SER A 827 -20.13 -28.83 -7.21
C SER A 827 -20.52 -28.60 -8.67
N VAL A 828 -19.90 -27.63 -9.37
CA VAL A 828 -20.21 -27.34 -10.79
C VAL A 828 -19.81 -28.51 -11.69
N ILE A 829 -18.61 -29.07 -11.49
CA ILE A 829 -18.11 -30.15 -12.36
C ILE A 829 -18.59 -31.55 -11.93
N ASP A 830 -19.31 -31.64 -10.81
CA ASP A 830 -19.64 -32.90 -10.11
C ASP A 830 -18.39 -33.73 -9.81
N LEU A 831 -17.47 -33.16 -9.01
CA LEU A 831 -16.16 -33.78 -8.73
C LEU A 831 -16.30 -35.22 -8.21
N LEU A 832 -17.35 -35.50 -7.44
CA LEU A 832 -17.64 -36.84 -6.92
C LEU A 832 -17.95 -37.83 -8.05
N LYS A 833 -18.53 -37.39 -9.15
CA LYS A 833 -18.76 -38.25 -10.32
C LYS A 833 -17.53 -38.30 -11.24
N VAL A 834 -16.93 -37.15 -11.53
CA VAL A 834 -15.89 -37.07 -12.57
C VAL A 834 -14.51 -37.55 -12.13
N ALA A 835 -14.23 -37.59 -10.83
CA ALA A 835 -12.96 -38.04 -10.30
C ALA A 835 -13.12 -39.35 -9.49
N PRO A 836 -12.89 -40.52 -10.11
CA PRO A 836 -13.25 -41.82 -9.52
C PRO A 836 -12.33 -42.23 -8.35
N LEU A 837 -11.17 -41.59 -8.22
CA LEU A 837 -10.22 -41.82 -7.12
C LEU A 837 -10.45 -40.92 -5.89
N VAL A 838 -11.51 -40.11 -5.89
CA VAL A 838 -11.87 -39.30 -4.72
C VAL A 838 -12.45 -40.20 -3.63
N THR A 839 -11.73 -40.30 -2.51
CA THR A 839 -12.04 -41.19 -1.37
C THR A 839 -12.89 -40.55 -0.29
N VAL A 840 -13.32 -39.29 -0.47
CA VAL A 840 -14.09 -38.53 0.51
C VAL A 840 -15.37 -38.03 -0.10
N ASP A 841 -16.48 -38.26 0.61
CA ASP A 841 -17.78 -37.72 0.27
C ASP A 841 -17.99 -36.42 1.04
N ASP A 842 -17.73 -35.30 0.37
CA ASP A 842 -17.96 -33.97 0.93
C ASP A 842 -19.34 -33.46 0.52
N PRO A 843 -20.25 -33.17 1.47
CA PRO A 843 -21.58 -32.65 1.17
C PRO A 843 -21.56 -31.44 0.25
N LEU A 844 -20.55 -30.57 0.39
CA LEU A 844 -20.43 -29.34 -0.38
C LEU A 844 -20.02 -29.58 -1.85
N TRP A 845 -19.50 -30.76 -2.20
CA TRP A 845 -19.08 -31.08 -3.57
C TRP A 845 -20.19 -31.68 -4.43
N HIS A 846 -21.34 -31.98 -3.84
CA HIS A 846 -22.48 -32.53 -4.57
C HIS A 846 -22.99 -31.54 -5.63
N HIS A 847 -23.21 -32.05 -6.83
CA HIS A 847 -23.79 -31.30 -7.94
C HIS A 847 -25.25 -30.94 -7.70
N ALA A 848 -25.48 -29.90 -6.90
CA ALA A 848 -26.81 -29.40 -6.57
C ALA A 848 -26.77 -27.88 -6.36
N LEU A 849 -27.80 -27.20 -6.87
CA LEU A 849 -27.96 -25.75 -6.76
C LEU A 849 -27.86 -25.25 -5.31
N ARG A 850 -28.41 -26.02 -4.35
CA ARG A 850 -28.37 -25.66 -2.93
C ARG A 850 -26.94 -25.51 -2.39
N TRP A 851 -26.04 -26.43 -2.75
CA TRP A 851 -24.69 -26.46 -2.22
C TRP A 851 -23.84 -25.38 -2.87
N TYR A 852 -23.96 -25.24 -4.19
CA TYR A 852 -23.35 -24.14 -4.93
C TYR A 852 -23.74 -22.76 -4.36
N LEU A 853 -25.03 -22.51 -4.09
CA LEU A 853 -25.49 -21.24 -3.53
C LEU A 853 -25.00 -21.01 -2.09
N ILE A 854 -24.91 -22.07 -1.27
CA ILE A 854 -24.33 -21.99 0.08
C ILE A 854 -22.86 -21.60 -0.01
N ASP A 855 -22.09 -22.27 -0.86
CA ASP A 855 -20.66 -22.01 -1.00
C ASP A 855 -20.39 -20.58 -1.48
N MET A 856 -21.10 -20.15 -2.51
CA MET A 856 -21.03 -18.79 -3.04
C MET A 856 -21.48 -17.74 -2.00
N GLY A 857 -22.53 -18.06 -1.23
CA GLY A 857 -23.06 -17.20 -0.17
C GLY A 857 -22.08 -17.02 1.00
N VAL A 858 -21.48 -18.10 1.49
CA VAL A 858 -20.48 -18.04 2.57
C VAL A 858 -19.20 -17.35 2.09
N LEU A 859 -18.76 -17.64 0.86
CA LEU A 859 -17.62 -16.96 0.24
C LEU A 859 -17.84 -15.44 0.18
N LEU A 860 -19.02 -14.99 -0.27
CA LEU A 860 -19.38 -13.57 -0.28
C LEU A 860 -19.43 -12.97 1.13
N LEU A 861 -19.99 -13.70 2.10
CA LEU A 861 -20.04 -13.28 3.51
C LEU A 861 -18.64 -13.06 4.08
N LEU A 862 -17.69 -13.97 3.82
CA LEU A 862 -16.30 -13.81 4.22
C LEU A 862 -15.68 -12.54 3.63
N GLY A 863 -15.95 -12.26 2.35
CA GLY A 863 -15.53 -11.01 1.69
C GLY A 863 -16.10 -9.77 2.36
N ILE A 864 -17.40 -9.75 2.68
CA ILE A 864 -18.06 -8.63 3.37
C ILE A 864 -17.47 -8.42 4.77
N VAL A 865 -17.29 -9.49 5.55
CA VAL A 865 -16.71 -9.42 6.90
C VAL A 865 -15.28 -8.88 6.85
N ALA A 866 -14.45 -9.36 5.91
CA ALA A 866 -13.10 -8.84 5.70
C ALA A 866 -13.10 -7.35 5.32
N ALA A 867 -13.98 -6.94 4.40
CA ALA A 867 -14.12 -5.53 4.00
C ALA A 867 -14.57 -4.64 5.18
N VAL A 868 -15.51 -5.09 6.01
CA VAL A 868 -15.95 -4.37 7.22
C VAL A 868 -14.81 -4.22 8.22
N PHE A 869 -13.98 -5.25 8.40
CA PHE A 869 -12.81 -5.17 9.27
C PHE A 869 -11.79 -4.16 8.76
N VAL A 870 -11.49 -4.18 7.45
CA VAL A 870 -10.63 -3.19 6.80
C VAL A 870 -11.20 -1.78 6.98
N LEU A 871 -12.51 -1.59 6.77
CA LEU A 871 -13.15 -0.30 6.96
C LEU A 871 -13.03 0.21 8.40
N ARG A 872 -13.21 -0.66 9.40
CA ARG A 872 -13.01 -0.32 10.82
C ARG A 872 -11.57 0.08 11.11
N ARG A 873 -10.59 -0.60 10.52
CA ARG A 873 -9.15 -0.26 10.65
C ARG A 873 -8.77 1.05 9.96
N LEU A 874 -9.47 1.44 8.89
CA LEU A 874 -9.23 2.67 8.13
C LEU A 874 -9.91 3.91 8.74
N ARG A 875 -10.92 3.74 9.59
CA ARG A 875 -11.53 4.87 10.32
C ARG A 875 -10.55 5.39 11.37
N LEU A 876 -10.35 6.71 11.42
CA LEU A 876 -9.60 7.34 12.50
C LEU A 876 -10.32 7.03 13.82
N PRO A 877 -9.60 6.70 14.91
CA PRO A 877 -10.19 6.75 16.23
C PRO A 877 -10.65 8.20 16.42
N VAL A 878 -11.96 8.42 16.48
CA VAL A 878 -12.49 9.69 16.97
C VAL A 878 -11.97 9.81 18.40
N GLN A 879 -11.03 10.72 18.63
CA GLN A 879 -10.76 11.16 19.98
C GLN A 879 -11.99 11.94 20.40
N ASP A 880 -12.98 11.24 20.96
CA ASP A 880 -14.05 11.90 21.67
C ASP A 880 -13.38 12.72 22.77
N SER A 881 -13.46 14.04 22.64
CA SER A 881 -13.16 15.01 23.67
C SER A 881 -14.16 14.81 24.80
N ALA A 882 -13.97 13.77 25.60
CA ALA A 882 -14.76 13.48 26.77
C ALA A 882 -13.81 13.24 27.93
N GLY A 883 -14.01 14.02 28.99
CA GLY A 883 -13.10 14.20 30.10
C GLY A 883 -12.70 12.92 30.83
N ALA A 884 -11.78 13.11 31.78
CA ALA A 884 -11.09 12.10 32.57
C ALA A 884 -11.96 11.04 33.30
N GLY A 885 -13.28 11.04 33.17
CA GLY A 885 -14.20 10.03 33.73
C GLY A 885 -14.49 8.80 32.83
N GLN A 886 -14.10 8.78 31.54
CA GLN A 886 -14.58 7.73 30.61
C GLN A 886 -13.66 6.51 30.45
N ARG A 887 -12.50 6.47 31.12
CA ARG A 887 -11.56 5.33 31.01
C ARG A 887 -12.15 4.00 31.52
N VAL A 888 -13.05 4.03 32.50
CA VAL A 888 -13.66 2.83 33.09
C VAL A 888 -14.71 2.17 32.17
N ARG A 889 -15.40 2.94 31.30
CA ARG A 889 -16.37 2.38 30.32
C ARG A 889 -15.72 1.76 29.08
N SER A 890 -14.47 2.12 28.77
CA SER A 890 -13.77 1.64 27.56
C SER A 890 -13.36 0.17 27.62
N GLY A 891 -13.04 -0.34 28.82
CA GLY A 891 -12.73 -1.76 29.05
C GLY A 891 -13.94 -2.65 28.81
N ALA A 892 -15.10 -2.28 29.35
CA ALA A 892 -16.35 -3.02 29.18
C ALA A 892 -16.80 -3.08 27.70
N SER A 893 -16.64 -2.00 26.93
CA SER A 893 -16.96 -1.96 25.50
C SER A 893 -16.05 -2.84 24.63
N ARG A 894 -14.74 -2.87 24.92
CA ARG A 894 -13.81 -3.76 24.22
C ARG A 894 -14.07 -5.23 24.55
N VAL A 895 -14.30 -5.55 25.82
CA VAL A 895 -14.64 -6.91 26.26
C VAL A 895 -15.97 -7.35 25.62
N ALA A 896 -17.00 -6.49 25.62
CA ALA A 896 -18.28 -6.78 24.97
C ALA A 896 -18.12 -7.02 23.45
N THR A 897 -17.28 -6.24 22.77
CA THR A 897 -17.01 -6.43 21.34
C THR A 897 -16.30 -7.76 21.08
N VAL A 898 -15.30 -8.11 21.88
CA VAL A 898 -14.59 -9.39 21.77
C VAL A 898 -15.54 -10.55 22.02
N VAL A 899 -16.37 -10.48 23.06
CA VAL A 899 -17.39 -11.50 23.37
C VAL A 899 -18.36 -11.66 22.20
N VAL A 900 -18.89 -10.57 21.63
CA VAL A 900 -19.80 -10.65 20.47
C VAL A 900 -19.11 -11.30 19.27
N VAL A 901 -17.86 -10.96 18.97
CA VAL A 901 -17.11 -11.56 17.85
C VAL A 901 -16.88 -13.05 18.09
N VAL A 902 -16.50 -13.46 19.30
CA VAL A 902 -16.29 -14.87 19.65
C VAL A 902 -17.60 -15.66 19.58
N VAL A 903 -18.71 -15.10 20.08
CA VAL A 903 -20.03 -15.74 20.00
C VAL A 903 -20.48 -15.90 18.55
N LEU A 904 -20.33 -14.87 17.71
CA LEU A 904 -20.66 -14.95 16.29
C LEU A 904 -19.79 -15.98 15.54
N ALA A 905 -18.49 -16.02 15.84
CA ALA A 905 -17.59 -17.02 15.26
C ALA A 905 -17.95 -18.45 15.71
N GLY A 906 -18.26 -18.64 17.00
CA GLY A 906 -18.72 -19.92 17.54
C GLY A 906 -20.04 -20.38 16.91
N ALA A 907 -21.00 -19.47 16.76
CA ALA A 907 -22.28 -19.75 16.08
C ALA A 907 -22.08 -20.10 14.60
N PHE A 908 -21.18 -19.39 13.90
CA PHE A 908 -20.82 -19.68 12.52
C PHE A 908 -20.21 -21.07 12.37
N VAL A 909 -19.22 -21.41 13.21
CA VAL A 909 -18.58 -22.73 13.21
C VAL A 909 -19.58 -23.84 13.56
N ALA A 910 -20.45 -23.62 14.56
CA ALA A 910 -21.46 -24.60 14.95
C ALA A 910 -22.51 -24.81 13.84
N GLY A 911 -23.01 -23.74 13.24
CA GLY A 911 -23.97 -23.81 12.14
C GLY A 911 -23.41 -24.54 10.91
N LEU A 912 -22.17 -24.20 10.53
CA LEU A 912 -21.49 -24.86 9.40
C LEU A 912 -21.15 -26.32 9.69
N SER A 913 -20.69 -26.65 10.90
CA SER A 913 -20.41 -28.03 11.29
C SER A 913 -21.67 -28.91 11.30
N GLN A 914 -22.86 -28.31 11.49
CA GLN A 914 -24.12 -29.04 11.34
C GLN A 914 -24.52 -29.20 9.86
N LEU A 915 -24.22 -28.21 9.01
CA LEU A 915 -24.47 -28.27 7.57
C LEU A 915 -23.61 -29.32 6.86
N THR A 916 -22.36 -29.51 7.30
CA THR A 916 -21.45 -30.53 6.76
C THR A 916 -21.55 -31.89 7.47
N LYS A 917 -22.44 -32.01 8.46
CA LYS A 917 -22.66 -33.21 9.26
C LYS A 917 -23.26 -34.32 8.39
N GLY A 918 -22.41 -35.22 7.93
CA GLY A 918 -22.75 -36.29 6.99
C GLY A 918 -21.64 -36.59 6.01
N GLY A 919 -20.66 -35.70 5.85
CA GLY A 919 -19.45 -35.98 5.09
C GLY A 919 -18.53 -36.99 5.78
N GLY A 920 -17.91 -37.86 5.00
CA GLY A 920 -17.11 -38.96 5.53
C GLY A 920 -16.29 -39.69 4.46
N PRO A 921 -15.63 -40.79 4.84
CA PRO A 921 -15.00 -41.68 3.86
C PRO A 921 -16.06 -42.15 2.88
N ARG A 922 -15.80 -41.95 1.59
CA ARG A 922 -16.66 -42.46 0.54
C ARG A 922 -16.31 -43.94 0.33
N ALA A 923 -17.32 -44.80 0.28
CA ALA A 923 -17.15 -46.11 -0.30
C ALA A 923 -16.71 -45.91 -1.75
N THR A 924 -15.44 -46.12 -2.03
CA THR A 924 -14.94 -46.17 -3.41
C THR A 924 -15.76 -47.23 -4.15
N LEU A 925 -15.76 -47.20 -5.48
CA LEU A 925 -16.19 -48.33 -6.32
C LEU A 925 -15.28 -49.58 -6.12
N ALA A 926 -14.89 -49.87 -4.88
CA ALA A 926 -14.27 -51.11 -4.44
C ALA A 926 -15.32 -52.19 -4.10
N ASP A 927 -16.61 -51.86 -4.16
CA ASP A 927 -17.72 -52.85 -4.12
C ASP A 927 -18.14 -53.34 -5.52
N ASN A 928 -17.39 -53.00 -6.57
CA ASN A 928 -17.40 -53.77 -7.82
C ASN A 928 -16.18 -54.68 -7.81
N PRO A 929 -16.30 -55.97 -8.17
CA PRO A 929 -15.16 -56.87 -8.29
C PRO A 929 -14.12 -56.17 -9.17
N LEU A 930 -12.89 -56.08 -8.67
CA LEU A 930 -11.76 -55.43 -9.30
C LEU A 930 -11.83 -55.61 -10.82
N ALA A 931 -12.08 -54.54 -11.55
CA ALA A 931 -12.00 -54.58 -13.00
C ALA A 931 -10.59 -55.00 -13.38
N ASN A 932 -10.46 -56.15 -14.07
CA ASN A 932 -9.24 -56.66 -14.66
C ASN A 932 -8.40 -55.52 -15.26
N THR A 933 -7.31 -55.13 -14.61
CA THR A 933 -6.24 -54.36 -15.26
C THR A 933 -5.48 -55.29 -16.21
N PRO A 934 -4.95 -54.78 -17.34
CA PRO A 934 -4.66 -55.59 -18.51
C PRO A 934 -3.54 -56.61 -18.25
N THR A 935 -3.74 -57.79 -18.84
CA THR A 935 -2.71 -58.81 -19.10
C THR A 935 -1.40 -58.14 -19.51
N GLN A 936 -0.27 -58.61 -18.96
CA GLN A 936 1.02 -58.39 -19.62
C GLN A 936 0.83 -58.76 -21.11
N GLY A 937 1.18 -57.84 -22.01
CA GLY A 937 0.90 -58.02 -23.44
C GLY A 937 1.36 -59.41 -23.92
N ALA A 938 0.62 -59.98 -24.87
CA ALA A 938 0.80 -61.36 -25.33
C ALA A 938 2.28 -61.76 -25.42
N ALA A 939 2.66 -62.79 -24.65
CA ALA A 939 3.96 -63.43 -24.78
C ALA A 939 4.17 -63.85 -26.24
N PRO A 940 5.40 -63.80 -26.77
CA PRO A 940 5.69 -64.28 -28.11
C PRO A 940 5.17 -65.73 -28.27
N PRO A 941 4.68 -66.13 -29.47
CA PRO A 941 4.14 -67.46 -29.66
C PRO A 941 5.20 -68.53 -29.39
N GLN A 942 5.07 -69.22 -28.25
CA GLN A 942 5.90 -70.35 -27.84
C GLN A 942 5.13 -71.66 -28.06
N THR A 943 5.86 -72.76 -28.23
CA THR A 943 5.27 -74.10 -28.42
C THR A 943 4.65 -74.59 -27.11
N ALA A 944 3.41 -75.08 -27.15
CA ALA A 944 2.75 -75.58 -25.94
C ALA A 944 3.40 -76.87 -25.43
N VAL A 945 3.68 -76.93 -24.13
CA VAL A 945 4.17 -78.11 -23.42
C VAL A 945 2.99 -79.07 -23.16
N PRO A 946 3.07 -80.33 -23.63
CA PRO A 946 2.03 -81.32 -23.39
C PRO A 946 2.06 -81.83 -21.94
N ALA A 947 0.91 -82.21 -21.40
CA ALA A 947 0.77 -82.68 -20.02
C ALA A 947 1.67 -83.90 -19.65
N ALA A 948 2.07 -84.69 -20.64
CA ALA A 948 2.96 -85.84 -20.46
C ALA A 948 4.40 -85.44 -20.10
N ASP A 949 4.84 -84.24 -20.48
CA ASP A 949 6.22 -83.77 -20.30
C ASP A 949 6.41 -82.99 -18.98
N LEU A 950 5.30 -82.66 -18.29
CA LEU A 950 5.31 -81.94 -17.01
C LEU A 950 6.20 -82.56 -15.91
N PRO A 951 6.26 -83.90 -15.72
CA PRO A 951 7.12 -84.49 -14.70
C PRO A 951 8.60 -84.15 -14.88
N GLY A 952 9.05 -83.95 -16.12
CA GLY A 952 10.45 -83.63 -16.45
C GLY A 952 10.88 -82.21 -16.09
N LEU A 953 9.93 -81.33 -15.76
CA LEU A 953 10.19 -79.93 -15.41
C LEU A 953 10.41 -79.72 -13.89
N LEU A 954 10.05 -80.70 -13.06
CA LEU A 954 10.25 -80.62 -11.61
C LEU A 954 11.72 -80.80 -11.25
N ARG A 955 12.24 -79.98 -10.34
CA ARG A 955 13.64 -80.07 -9.90
C ARG A 955 13.82 -81.21 -8.90
N ASP A 956 14.87 -82.01 -9.07
CA ASP A 956 15.19 -83.06 -8.11
C ASP A 956 15.70 -82.49 -6.77
N ALA A 957 15.80 -83.37 -5.77
CA ALA A 957 16.19 -83.01 -4.41
C ALA A 957 17.57 -82.33 -4.34
N GLU A 958 18.53 -82.78 -5.16
CA GLU A 958 19.89 -82.22 -5.22
C GLU A 958 19.90 -80.80 -5.81
N THR A 959 19.16 -80.60 -6.91
CA THR A 959 19.01 -79.29 -7.55
C THR A 959 18.29 -78.30 -6.62
N VAL A 960 17.19 -78.72 -5.98
CA VAL A 960 16.47 -77.88 -5.01
C VAL A 960 17.36 -77.52 -3.81
N ALA A 961 18.15 -78.46 -3.29
CA ALA A 961 19.09 -78.21 -2.19
C ALA A 961 20.17 -77.17 -2.57
N SER A 962 20.65 -77.21 -3.82
CA SER A 962 21.64 -76.26 -4.33
C SER A 962 21.06 -74.84 -4.45
N LEU A 963 19.85 -74.69 -4.99
CA LEU A 963 19.18 -73.40 -5.21
C LEU A 963 18.70 -72.77 -3.91
N SER A 964 18.17 -73.59 -2.99
CA SER A 964 17.70 -73.13 -1.67
C SER A 964 18.81 -72.95 -0.63
N LYS A 965 20.03 -73.42 -0.92
CA LYS A 965 21.17 -73.50 0.01
C LYS A 965 20.90 -74.37 1.26
N ALA A 966 19.88 -75.23 1.22
CA ALA A 966 19.57 -76.18 2.27
C ALA A 966 20.08 -77.57 1.87
N THR A 967 21.36 -77.85 2.17
CA THR A 967 22.04 -79.12 1.82
C THR A 967 21.35 -80.37 2.36
N GLU A 968 20.57 -80.24 3.42
CA GLU A 968 19.78 -81.34 4.00
C GLU A 968 18.63 -81.81 3.10
N LEU A 969 18.16 -80.97 2.15
CA LEU A 969 17.15 -81.36 1.18
C LEU A 969 17.70 -82.33 0.12
N ALA A 970 19.02 -82.42 -0.07
CA ALA A 970 19.60 -83.25 -1.12
C ALA A 970 19.35 -84.76 -0.91
N SER A 971 19.10 -85.18 0.33
CA SER A 971 18.74 -86.55 0.69
C SER A 971 17.24 -86.73 1.00
N ALA A 972 16.41 -85.72 0.74
CA ALA A 972 14.96 -85.81 0.95
C ALA A 972 14.28 -86.61 -0.16
N ASP A 973 13.42 -87.56 0.21
CA ASP A 973 12.59 -88.29 -0.75
C ASP A 973 11.43 -87.39 -1.25
N PRO A 974 11.36 -87.05 -2.55
CA PRO A 974 10.29 -86.23 -3.10
C PRO A 974 8.94 -86.95 -2.98
N ARG A 975 7.97 -86.29 -2.37
CA ARG A 975 6.59 -86.76 -2.34
C ARG A 975 5.86 -86.21 -3.57
N PRO A 976 5.42 -87.06 -4.52
CA PRO A 976 4.70 -86.59 -5.69
C PRO A 976 3.32 -86.05 -5.31
N LEU A 977 2.95 -84.93 -5.92
CA LEU A 977 1.66 -84.25 -5.73
C LEU A 977 0.97 -84.18 -7.09
N THR A 978 -0.22 -84.77 -7.19
CA THR A 978 -1.01 -84.81 -8.43
C THR A 978 -2.15 -83.78 -8.45
N ALA A 979 -2.27 -82.98 -7.38
CA ALA A 979 -3.21 -81.89 -7.25
C ALA A 979 -2.63 -80.76 -6.39
N HIS A 980 -3.08 -79.53 -6.63
CA HIS A 980 -2.69 -78.38 -5.83
C HIS A 980 -3.15 -78.53 -4.37
N ARG A 981 -2.32 -78.02 -3.45
CA ARG A 981 -2.68 -77.98 -2.03
C ARG A 981 -3.62 -76.80 -1.78
N PRO A 982 -4.65 -76.93 -0.92
CA PRO A 982 -5.48 -75.79 -0.52
C PRO A 982 -4.70 -74.63 0.14
N GLY A 983 -3.48 -74.89 0.62
CA GLY A 983 -2.63 -73.90 1.28
C GLY A 983 -1.79 -73.02 0.35
N THR A 984 -1.76 -73.30 -0.96
CA THR A 984 -1.13 -72.41 -1.97
C THR A 984 -2.14 -71.47 -2.63
N ALA A 985 -3.43 -71.64 -2.33
CA ALA A 985 -4.52 -70.83 -2.85
C ALA A 985 -4.75 -69.56 -2.00
N THR A 986 -5.07 -68.46 -2.68
CA THR A 986 -5.54 -67.22 -2.05
C THR A 986 -6.83 -67.47 -1.27
N PRO A 987 -6.94 -67.04 0.00
CA PRO A 987 -8.19 -67.14 0.74
C PRO A 987 -9.29 -66.23 0.14
N PRO A 988 -10.56 -66.66 0.09
CA PRO A 988 -11.67 -65.77 -0.28
C PRO A 988 -11.82 -64.64 0.75
N PRO A 989 -12.40 -63.50 0.34
CA PRO A 989 -11.86 -62.14 0.54
C PRO A 989 -11.41 -61.86 1.96
N CYS A 990 -10.20 -61.30 2.08
CA CYS A 990 -9.36 -61.08 3.26
C CYS A 990 -10.07 -60.38 4.46
N ALA A 991 -11.00 -61.09 5.09
CA ALA A 991 -11.72 -60.74 6.30
C ALA A 991 -11.70 -61.93 7.28
N GLY A 992 -10.66 -62.00 8.10
CA GLY A 992 -10.68 -62.65 9.41
C GLY A 992 -10.32 -64.13 9.52
N VAL A 993 -10.80 -65.04 8.64
CA VAL A 993 -10.52 -66.49 8.79
C VAL A 993 -10.55 -67.22 7.43
N ALA A 994 -9.46 -67.92 7.10
CA ALA A 994 -9.35 -68.82 5.96
C ALA A 994 -9.37 -70.28 6.44
N THR A 995 -10.43 -71.04 6.12
CA THR A 995 -10.50 -72.48 6.39
C THR A 995 -9.93 -73.28 5.23
N ALA A 996 -9.10 -74.30 5.51
CA ALA A 996 -8.61 -75.22 4.49
C ALA A 996 -9.78 -75.85 3.73
N GLY A 997 -9.78 -75.69 2.39
CA GLY A 997 -10.82 -76.21 1.50
C GLY A 997 -11.85 -75.18 1.00
N ALA A 998 -11.77 -73.91 1.40
CA ALA A 998 -12.70 -72.87 0.95
C ALA A 998 -12.32 -72.15 -0.37
N ALA A 999 -11.13 -72.39 -0.91
CA ALA A 999 -10.65 -71.78 -2.15
C ALA A 999 -10.41 -72.82 -3.24
N ALA A 1000 -10.95 -72.60 -4.44
CA ALA A 1000 -10.51 -73.32 -5.63
C ALA A 1000 -9.16 -72.73 -6.06
N THR A 1001 -8.10 -73.54 -6.12
CA THR A 1001 -6.73 -73.05 -6.30
C THR A 1001 -6.53 -72.26 -7.59
N TYR A 1002 -7.38 -72.43 -8.61
CA TYR A 1002 -7.40 -71.64 -9.85
C TYR A 1002 -8.82 -71.66 -10.46
N ALA A 1003 -9.72 -70.81 -9.96
CA ALA A 1003 -11.17 -70.90 -10.24
C ALA A 1003 -11.59 -70.63 -11.70
N GLU A 1004 -10.75 -69.95 -12.49
CA GLU A 1004 -11.16 -69.38 -13.79
C GLU A 1004 -10.91 -70.29 -15.01
N THR A 1005 -9.98 -71.24 -14.94
CA THR A 1005 -9.61 -72.10 -16.08
C THR A 1005 -9.28 -73.53 -15.64
N THR A 1006 -9.73 -74.53 -16.38
CA THR A 1006 -9.45 -75.94 -16.08
C THR A 1006 -8.05 -76.32 -16.59
N PRO A 1007 -7.14 -76.84 -15.73
CA PRO A 1007 -5.83 -77.26 -16.17
C PRO A 1007 -5.89 -78.50 -17.06
N SER A 1008 -5.03 -78.57 -18.08
CA SER A 1008 -4.83 -79.72 -18.96
C SER A 1008 -3.98 -80.82 -18.30
N GLY A 1009 -3.18 -80.46 -17.29
CA GLY A 1009 -2.40 -81.38 -16.46
C GLY A 1009 -1.72 -80.66 -15.29
N VAL A 1010 -1.55 -81.36 -14.18
CA VAL A 1010 -0.87 -80.86 -12.96
C VAL A 1010 0.14 -81.89 -12.50
N GLN A 1011 1.37 -81.46 -12.25
CA GLN A 1011 2.39 -82.26 -11.55
C GLN A 1011 3.09 -81.40 -10.51
N GLY A 1012 3.39 -82.00 -9.36
CA GLY A 1012 4.11 -81.31 -8.30
C GLY A 1012 4.90 -82.25 -7.41
N SER A 1013 5.71 -81.67 -6.53
CA SER A 1013 6.43 -82.40 -5.49
C SER A 1013 6.58 -81.58 -4.22
N GLU A 1014 6.57 -82.27 -3.09
CA GLU A 1014 6.92 -81.76 -1.77
C GLU A 1014 8.25 -82.36 -1.34
N LEU A 1015 9.21 -81.50 -1.01
CA LEU A 1015 10.49 -81.86 -0.40
C LEU A 1015 10.54 -81.23 0.99
N THR A 1016 10.83 -82.04 2.00
CA THR A 1016 10.89 -81.58 3.39
C THR A 1016 12.13 -82.13 4.07
N ALA A 1017 12.97 -81.26 4.61
CA ALA A 1017 14.11 -81.62 5.44
C ALA A 1017 14.31 -80.57 6.55
N ALA A 1018 14.48 -81.04 7.78
CA ALA A 1018 14.50 -80.21 9.00
C ALA A 1018 13.37 -79.15 9.02
N ASP A 1019 13.72 -77.87 9.13
CA ASP A 1019 12.77 -76.75 9.20
C ASP A 1019 12.49 -76.11 7.82
N THR A 1020 12.97 -76.72 6.73
CA THR A 1020 12.75 -76.22 5.36
C THR A 1020 11.78 -77.13 4.61
N THR A 1021 10.78 -76.51 3.99
CA THR A 1021 9.81 -77.21 3.14
C THR A 1021 9.70 -76.50 1.80
N VAL A 1022 9.82 -77.25 0.71
CA VAL A 1022 9.70 -76.76 -0.67
C VAL A 1022 8.55 -77.47 -1.35
N PHE A 1023 7.63 -76.69 -1.89
CA PHE A 1023 6.60 -77.14 -2.82
C PHE A 1023 6.91 -76.56 -4.19
N GLN A 1024 6.82 -77.39 -5.22
CA GLN A 1024 6.88 -76.95 -6.61
C GLN A 1024 5.77 -77.64 -7.40
N TYR A 1025 5.06 -76.87 -8.20
CA TYR A 1025 4.00 -77.31 -9.10
C TYR A 1025 4.23 -76.75 -10.49
N VAL A 1026 3.99 -77.58 -11.50
CA VAL A 1026 3.93 -77.20 -12.91
C VAL A 1026 2.57 -77.63 -13.46
N THR A 1027 1.85 -76.66 -14.02
CA THR A 1027 0.45 -76.83 -14.42
C THR A 1027 0.26 -76.35 -15.84
N SER A 1028 -0.08 -77.26 -16.76
CA SER A 1028 -0.34 -76.89 -18.15
C SER A 1028 -1.80 -76.51 -18.39
N TYR A 1029 -2.01 -75.60 -19.32
CA TYR A 1029 -3.31 -75.12 -19.77
C TYR A 1029 -3.47 -75.31 -21.29
N ALA A 1030 -4.67 -75.07 -21.81
CA ALA A 1030 -4.98 -75.25 -23.23
C ALA A 1030 -4.26 -74.22 -24.12
N SER A 1031 -3.95 -73.03 -23.60
CA SER A 1031 -3.24 -71.97 -24.30
C SER A 1031 -2.30 -71.18 -23.38
N THR A 1032 -1.38 -70.42 -23.97
CA THR A 1032 -0.53 -69.47 -23.22
C THR A 1032 -1.34 -68.35 -22.56
N GLU A 1033 -2.45 -67.94 -23.21
CA GLU A 1033 -3.37 -66.96 -22.65
C GLU A 1033 -4.11 -67.47 -21.40
N ASP A 1034 -4.46 -68.76 -21.36
CA ASP A 1034 -5.06 -69.38 -20.19
C ASP A 1034 -4.08 -69.37 -19.00
N ALA A 1035 -2.83 -69.77 -19.23
CA ALA A 1035 -1.79 -69.75 -18.20
C ALA A 1035 -1.52 -68.33 -17.66
N ALA A 1036 -1.44 -67.33 -18.55
CA ALA A 1036 -1.27 -65.93 -18.16
C ALA A 1036 -2.46 -65.39 -17.35
N ARG A 1037 -3.69 -65.72 -17.74
CA ARG A 1037 -4.90 -65.36 -16.97
C ARG A 1037 -4.85 -65.91 -15.54
N VAL A 1038 -4.35 -67.13 -15.38
CA VAL A 1038 -4.22 -67.74 -14.05
C VAL A 1038 -3.24 -66.99 -13.15
N GLN A 1039 -2.07 -66.61 -13.67
CA GLN A 1039 -1.09 -65.84 -12.89
C GLN A 1039 -1.64 -64.44 -12.54
N ASP A 1040 -2.30 -63.78 -13.49
CA ASP A 1040 -2.91 -62.46 -13.29
C ASP A 1040 -4.04 -62.50 -12.25
N ALA A 1041 -4.88 -63.53 -12.27
CA ALA A 1041 -5.93 -63.73 -11.26
C ALA A 1041 -5.31 -63.92 -9.87
N ALA A 1042 -4.32 -64.80 -9.76
CA ALA A 1042 -3.68 -65.13 -8.49
C ALA A 1042 -2.94 -63.93 -7.86
N ILE A 1043 -2.21 -63.12 -8.63
CA ILE A 1043 -1.54 -61.92 -8.09
C ILE A 1043 -2.56 -60.87 -7.62
N ASN A 1044 -3.68 -60.71 -8.31
CA ASN A 1044 -4.73 -59.77 -7.94
C ASN A 1044 -5.44 -60.19 -6.65
N ASP A 1045 -5.68 -61.49 -6.48
CA ASP A 1045 -6.22 -62.05 -5.25
C ASP A 1045 -5.28 -61.82 -4.06
N TRP A 1046 -3.97 -62.09 -4.22
CA TRP A 1046 -2.97 -61.83 -3.16
C TRP A 1046 -2.83 -60.34 -2.83
N ARG A 1047 -2.99 -59.45 -3.82
CA ARG A 1047 -2.95 -57.98 -3.60
C ARG A 1047 -4.09 -57.52 -2.71
N GLY A 1048 -5.26 -58.15 -2.78
CA GLY A 1048 -6.37 -57.90 -1.86
C GLY A 1048 -6.01 -58.18 -0.39
N CYS A 1049 -5.01 -59.03 -0.14
CA CYS A 1049 -4.52 -59.40 1.19
C CYS A 1049 -3.22 -58.68 1.59
N ALA A 1050 -2.73 -57.70 0.82
CA ALA A 1050 -1.49 -57.01 1.14
C ALA A 1050 -1.54 -56.32 2.51
N ASP A 1051 -0.46 -56.44 3.28
CA ASP A 1051 -0.29 -55.87 4.63
C ASP A 1051 -1.37 -56.33 5.64
N SER A 1052 -2.00 -57.48 5.39
CA SER A 1052 -3.01 -58.07 6.27
C SER A 1052 -2.49 -59.28 7.05
N THR A 1053 -3.20 -59.67 8.10
CA THR A 1053 -2.96 -60.94 8.81
C THR A 1053 -4.15 -61.86 8.59
N ILE A 1054 -3.90 -63.04 8.04
CA ILE A 1054 -4.91 -64.07 7.80
C ILE A 1054 -4.77 -65.17 8.85
N THR A 1055 -5.89 -65.72 9.31
CA THR A 1055 -5.90 -66.89 10.19
C THR A 1055 -6.12 -68.13 9.32
N TYR A 1056 -5.09 -68.96 9.16
CA TYR A 1056 -5.15 -70.19 8.39
C TYR A 1056 -5.49 -71.38 9.30
N VAL A 1057 -6.56 -72.10 8.97
CA VAL A 1057 -7.00 -73.29 9.72
C VAL A 1057 -6.85 -74.52 8.83
N ALA A 1058 -5.77 -75.28 9.03
CA ALA A 1058 -5.58 -76.56 8.36
C ALA A 1058 -6.35 -77.69 9.07
N GLU A 1059 -6.88 -78.62 8.29
CA GLU A 1059 -7.59 -79.78 8.81
C GLU A 1059 -6.71 -80.57 9.80
N GLY A 1060 -7.17 -80.71 11.05
CA GLY A 1060 -6.43 -81.39 12.12
C GLY A 1060 -5.27 -80.59 12.76
N ARG A 1061 -5.11 -79.28 12.49
CA ARG A 1061 -4.10 -78.41 13.13
C ARG A 1061 -4.73 -77.18 13.79
N ALA A 1062 -4.03 -76.62 14.79
CA ALA A 1062 -4.45 -75.36 15.41
C ALA A 1062 -4.38 -74.20 14.40
N PRO A 1063 -5.26 -73.19 14.50
CA PRO A 1063 -5.21 -72.00 13.67
C PRO A 1063 -3.84 -71.29 13.76
N VAL A 1064 -3.25 -70.97 12.61
CA VAL A 1064 -1.97 -70.24 12.51
C VAL A 1064 -2.24 -68.86 11.93
N GLN A 1065 -1.68 -67.81 12.54
CA GLN A 1065 -1.71 -66.46 11.96
C GLN A 1065 -0.57 -66.29 10.97
N ILE A 1066 -0.89 -65.82 9.77
CA ILE A 1066 0.06 -65.58 8.68
C ILE A 1066 -0.01 -64.11 8.33
N ALA A 1067 1.11 -63.40 8.44
CA ALA A 1067 1.23 -62.03 7.95
C ALA A 1067 1.58 -62.04 6.46
N VAL A 1068 0.80 -61.35 5.65
CA VAL A 1068 0.94 -61.28 4.20
C VAL A 1068 1.68 -60.00 3.84
N GLY A 1069 2.89 -60.14 3.31
CA GLY A 1069 3.65 -59.04 2.74
C GLY A 1069 3.04 -58.53 1.44
N LYS A 1070 3.40 -57.31 1.05
CA LYS A 1070 2.94 -56.72 -0.22
C LYS A 1070 3.41 -57.57 -1.42
N PRO A 1071 2.50 -58.06 -2.28
CA PRO A 1071 2.89 -58.74 -3.51
C PRO A 1071 3.69 -57.84 -4.43
N ASP A 1072 4.77 -58.37 -4.99
CA ASP A 1072 5.65 -57.67 -5.93
C ASP A 1072 5.81 -58.49 -7.22
N SER A 1073 6.31 -57.87 -8.28
CA SER A 1073 6.69 -58.57 -9.51
C SER A 1073 8.15 -58.32 -9.84
N VAL A 1074 8.94 -59.39 -9.91
CA VAL A 1074 10.37 -59.37 -10.20
C VAL A 1074 10.59 -60.18 -11.48
N ASP A 1075 11.10 -59.53 -12.54
CA ASP A 1075 11.36 -60.16 -13.85
C ASP A 1075 10.16 -60.94 -14.43
N GLY A 1076 8.93 -60.46 -14.23
CA GLY A 1076 7.70 -61.10 -14.72
C GLY A 1076 7.16 -62.23 -13.82
N ARG A 1077 7.89 -62.61 -12.76
CA ARG A 1077 7.43 -63.53 -11.72
C ARG A 1077 6.71 -62.76 -10.62
N SER A 1078 5.64 -63.31 -10.10
CA SER A 1078 4.83 -62.75 -9.01
C SER A 1078 5.31 -63.33 -7.68
N THR A 1079 5.71 -62.48 -6.74
CA THR A 1079 6.33 -62.90 -5.48
C THR A 1079 5.58 -62.33 -4.29
N VAL A 1080 5.27 -63.19 -3.31
CA VAL A 1080 4.60 -62.82 -2.05
C VAL A 1080 5.36 -63.43 -0.89
N LEU A 1081 5.59 -62.63 0.16
CA LEU A 1081 6.18 -63.11 1.40
C LEU A 1081 5.10 -63.37 2.45
N LEU A 1082 5.04 -64.59 2.97
CA LEU A 1082 4.12 -65.03 4.01
C LEU A 1082 4.92 -65.31 5.28
N THR A 1083 4.62 -64.62 6.37
CA THR A 1083 5.35 -64.80 7.63
C THR A 1083 4.46 -65.53 8.65
N GLU A 1084 4.94 -66.67 9.14
CA GLU A 1084 4.30 -67.46 10.18
C GLU A 1084 5.14 -67.43 11.48
N PRO A 1085 4.58 -67.79 12.65
CA PRO A 1085 5.36 -67.90 13.86
C PRO A 1085 6.52 -68.90 13.71
N GLY A 1086 7.75 -68.38 13.70
CA GLY A 1086 8.99 -69.18 13.64
C GLY A 1086 9.52 -69.50 12.24
N ARG A 1087 8.84 -69.09 11.16
CA ARG A 1087 9.30 -69.32 9.78
C ARG A 1087 8.75 -68.29 8.78
N SER A 1088 9.47 -68.08 7.69
CA SER A 1088 9.02 -67.27 6.55
C SER A 1088 8.88 -68.13 5.32
N CYS A 1089 7.79 -67.93 4.58
CA CYS A 1089 7.48 -68.63 3.35
C CYS A 1089 7.48 -67.65 2.17
N GLN A 1090 8.31 -67.89 1.16
CA GLN A 1090 8.30 -67.15 -0.09
C GLN A 1090 7.45 -67.92 -1.10
N HIS A 1091 6.41 -67.29 -1.61
CA HIS A 1091 5.54 -67.83 -2.66
C HIS A 1091 5.84 -67.12 -3.98
N VAL A 1092 6.11 -67.89 -5.03
CA VAL A 1092 6.43 -67.37 -6.36
C VAL A 1092 5.55 -68.07 -7.39
N LEU A 1093 4.85 -67.27 -8.20
CA LEU A 1093 4.15 -67.72 -9.39
C LEU A 1093 4.81 -67.14 -10.64
N ALA A 1094 5.03 -67.98 -11.63
CA ALA A 1094 5.55 -67.59 -12.93
C ALA A 1094 4.78 -68.32 -14.04
N THR A 1095 4.73 -67.73 -15.23
CA THR A 1095 4.22 -68.43 -16.42
C THR A 1095 5.26 -68.42 -17.51
N ASP A 1096 5.39 -69.54 -18.20
CA ASP A 1096 6.11 -69.65 -19.46
C ASP A 1096 5.37 -70.65 -20.38
N ALA A 1097 5.28 -70.35 -21.67
CA ALA A 1097 4.40 -71.03 -22.61
C ALA A 1097 2.96 -71.19 -22.07
N ASN A 1098 2.40 -72.40 -22.10
CA ASN A 1098 1.08 -72.74 -21.55
C ASN A 1098 1.17 -73.30 -20.12
N VAL A 1099 2.27 -73.06 -19.40
CA VAL A 1099 2.53 -73.65 -18.08
C VAL A 1099 2.62 -72.57 -17.00
N VAL A 1100 1.90 -72.78 -15.89
CA VAL A 1100 2.07 -72.03 -14.64
C VAL A 1100 3.01 -72.81 -13.72
N VAL A 1101 4.07 -72.14 -13.28
CA VAL A 1101 5.03 -72.60 -12.28
C VAL A 1101 4.68 -71.95 -10.95
N ASP A 1102 4.38 -72.77 -9.93
CA ASP A 1102 3.99 -72.33 -8.58
C ASP A 1102 4.94 -72.95 -7.55
N VAL A 1103 5.75 -72.11 -6.91
CA VAL A 1103 6.80 -72.52 -5.98
C VAL A 1103 6.60 -71.84 -4.63
N LEU A 1104 6.56 -72.64 -3.56
CA LEU A 1104 6.48 -72.14 -2.18
C LEU A 1104 7.64 -72.72 -1.37
N VAL A 1105 8.51 -71.86 -0.84
CA VAL A 1105 9.62 -72.26 0.03
C VAL A 1105 9.41 -71.67 1.41
N CYS A 1106 9.26 -72.51 2.43
CA CYS A 1106 9.18 -72.13 3.83
C CYS A 1106 10.48 -72.50 4.56
N ALA A 1107 11.12 -71.53 5.22
CA ALA A 1107 12.36 -71.72 5.97
C ALA A 1107 12.42 -70.79 7.21
N PRO A 1108 13.35 -71.00 8.17
CA PRO A 1108 13.48 -70.15 9.36
C PRO A 1108 13.74 -68.66 9.07
N SER A 1109 14.31 -68.33 7.91
CA SER A 1109 14.53 -66.95 7.45
C SER A 1109 14.03 -66.76 6.02
N ALA A 1110 13.60 -65.54 5.70
CA ALA A 1110 13.19 -65.16 4.34
C ALA A 1110 14.41 -65.17 3.39
N GLY A 1111 14.39 -66.03 2.38
CA GLY A 1111 15.39 -66.09 1.29
C GLY A 1111 14.74 -65.95 -0.09
N SER A 1112 15.54 -65.86 -1.15
CA SER A 1112 15.10 -65.82 -2.56
C SER A 1112 14.90 -67.21 -3.19
N ALA A 1113 14.99 -68.27 -2.39
CA ALA A 1113 15.06 -69.65 -2.88
C ALA A 1113 13.86 -70.05 -3.77
N ALA A 1114 12.66 -69.54 -3.49
CA ALA A 1114 11.50 -69.84 -4.33
C ALA A 1114 11.60 -69.19 -5.71
N ASP A 1115 12.17 -67.98 -5.78
CA ASP A 1115 12.38 -67.27 -7.05
C ASP A 1115 13.44 -67.97 -7.90
N ASP A 1116 14.54 -68.41 -7.28
CA ASP A 1116 15.63 -69.11 -7.96
C ASP A 1116 15.16 -70.48 -8.51
N ILE A 1117 14.31 -71.21 -7.76
CA ILE A 1117 13.71 -72.48 -8.21
C ILE A 1117 12.69 -72.23 -9.33
N ALA A 1118 11.79 -71.24 -9.17
CA ALA A 1118 10.81 -70.92 -10.20
C ALA A 1118 11.49 -70.50 -11.51
N LYS A 1119 12.55 -69.69 -11.43
CA LYS A 1119 13.38 -69.30 -12.56
C LYS A 1119 14.03 -70.50 -13.24
N SER A 1120 14.63 -71.40 -12.47
CA SER A 1120 15.23 -72.63 -13.03
C SER A 1120 14.21 -73.52 -13.74
N ILE A 1121 12.95 -73.53 -13.31
CA ILE A 1121 11.88 -74.27 -14.00
C ILE A 1121 11.48 -73.56 -15.29
N THR A 1122 11.29 -72.23 -15.26
CA THR A 1122 10.94 -71.46 -16.47
C THR A 1122 12.05 -71.46 -17.51
N ASP A 1123 13.33 -71.42 -17.11
CA ASP A 1123 14.47 -71.45 -18.02
C ASP A 1123 14.59 -72.77 -18.82
N ASP A 1124 13.99 -73.88 -18.34
CA ASP A 1124 13.94 -75.16 -19.08
C ASP A 1124 12.69 -75.28 -19.99
N ILE A 1125 11.71 -74.37 -19.85
CA ILE A 1125 10.51 -74.29 -20.69
C ILE A 1125 10.78 -73.43 -21.93
N SER A 1126 11.48 -72.32 -21.75
CA SER A 1126 12.00 -71.41 -22.79
C SER A 1126 13.05 -72.06 -23.68
#